data_AF-A0A2T1DPV0-F1
#
_entry.id   AF-A0A2T1DPV0-F1
#
_cell.length_a   1.000
_cell.length_b   1.000
_cell.length_c   1.000
_cell.angle_alpha   90.00
_cell.angle_beta   90.00
_cell.angle_gamma   90.00
#
_symmetry.space_group_name_H-M   'P 1'
#
loop_
_entity.id
_entity.type
_entity.pdbx_description
1 polymer ?
#
loop_
_entity_poly.entity_id
_entity_poly.type
_entity_poly.pdbx_seq_one_letter_code
_entity_poly.pdbx_strand_id
1 'polypeptide(L)'
;MNRNKIVALYRQRIESGERIKLSSKERSFLVQDFVQKLQGINDPIAIREMCRDEITLLEEGYGQGSNSTTNYLSRYRSAITQAVEQGILLLTEKTKARFVGHKQGTGEAFEATNHLAWSLMRYDNAVYARNRRATNVGNNRRQDDPQPFVPDRFLEKARELLEATEAETLAVGIAALTGRRHTEVAVSGQFTLTKHPYLLAFDGQLKKDTPVAYPIVSLIPAEAVMEAIDRFRTMPQIRELQGLTSVDQLVVNFRARVNSRVKLHFQKTGILPLLPGFQSVSIHRLRAAYARLAIYFWLPNQGMNEQRFLQFYLGHVEASQMDDAPNSNATTHYFGYRLVDESGKPISASGIKLMSYPPLPRPSLQQVEEQLQFNEVLKAMAPDVGEEDQSMNVPDTGGEEIGEREKGEAMLPNPAIVDNLPAKPKTPAKNRYKEVTVNLNTLLTAADALGLHLLKGKGRGYQLLLQQVLEVIGKRQHNQSLRREENQEEISGRSLVQDEEDRDKLVQKMDELSQQMTVLSQHVQNTQVERESVSLLANEVTSLRKQLQQLIEERDSLQSQVERLLPLQQEGQRLKQELQLARDRLNQFLHLAQGAASEMAPDSQNQKPEGSLSPSNDIPENALKERDEGTFKSKSHDVSAKLSPDDRIPIAIDALIRFNQSCSDIAERWFISTNVIAMASATNPATKVKPWLELHPEVARLVQQHNQAMETDRPHHNRGKDKTELRSIVDAFTEGSQTQHQ
;
A
#
# COMPACT_ATOMS: atom_id res chain seq x y z
N MET A 1 33.87 -4.58 25.51
CA MET A 1 34.43 -3.61 24.53
C MET A 1 34.62 -2.27 25.25
N ASN A 2 35.06 -1.20 24.59
CA ASN A 2 35.14 0.15 25.16
C ASN A 2 34.32 1.11 24.29
N ARG A 3 33.41 1.88 24.91
CA ARG A 3 32.48 2.78 24.20
C ARG A 3 33.21 3.85 23.40
N ASN A 4 34.15 4.55 24.02
CA ASN A 4 34.85 5.68 23.41
C ASN A 4 35.63 5.23 22.15
N LYS A 5 36.24 4.03 22.18
CA LYS A 5 36.88 3.43 21.01
C LYS A 5 35.89 3.11 19.89
N ILE A 6 34.68 2.62 20.21
CA ILE A 6 33.63 2.35 19.21
C ILE A 6 33.13 3.67 18.59
N VAL A 7 32.86 4.69 19.41
CA VAL A 7 32.39 6.01 18.96
C VAL A 7 33.44 6.71 18.09
N ALA A 8 34.71 6.70 18.50
CA ALA A 8 35.81 7.27 17.70
C ALA A 8 35.95 6.56 16.34
N LEU A 9 35.98 5.22 16.33
CA LEU A 9 36.02 4.45 15.09
C LEU A 9 34.77 4.65 14.23
N TYR A 10 33.60 4.92 14.84
CA TYR A 10 32.36 5.21 14.11
C TYR A 10 32.40 6.56 13.41
N ARG A 11 32.81 7.62 14.11
CA ARG A 11 33.01 8.96 13.54
C ARG A 11 34.06 8.95 12.43
N GLN A 12 35.21 8.28 12.66
CA GLN A 12 36.24 8.08 11.65
C GLN A 12 35.72 7.39 10.37
N ARG A 13 34.80 6.42 10.49
CA ARG A 13 34.16 5.72 9.35
C ARG A 13 33.04 6.51 8.66
N ILE A 14 32.56 7.59 9.28
CA ILE A 14 31.67 8.58 8.67
C ILE A 14 32.52 9.61 7.91
N GLU A 15 33.54 10.16 8.57
CA GLU A 15 34.48 11.14 8.01
C GLU A 15 35.22 10.61 6.76
N SER A 16 35.64 9.34 6.78
CA SER A 16 36.27 8.68 5.63
C SER A 16 35.30 8.22 4.54
N GLY A 17 33.98 8.31 4.77
CA GLY A 17 32.94 7.82 3.87
C GLY A 17 32.83 6.29 3.75
N GLU A 18 33.75 5.52 4.33
CA GLU A 18 33.77 4.05 4.22
C GLU A 18 32.48 3.38 4.68
N ARG A 19 31.95 3.79 5.85
CA ARG A 19 30.93 3.02 6.55
C ARG A 19 30.18 3.83 7.62
N ILE A 20 29.17 4.58 7.20
CA ILE A 20 28.24 5.34 8.06
C ILE A 20 27.40 4.51 9.07
N LYS A 21 27.61 3.19 9.18
CA LYS A 21 26.76 2.27 9.96
C LYS A 21 27.56 1.37 10.91
N LEU A 22 27.33 1.52 12.22
CA LEU A 22 27.78 0.59 13.27
C LEU A 22 27.46 -0.88 12.91
N SER A 23 28.32 -1.82 13.29
CA SER A 23 28.06 -3.27 13.21
C SER A 23 27.07 -3.74 14.30
N SER A 24 26.54 -4.96 14.17
CA SER A 24 25.62 -5.50 15.20
C SER A 24 26.27 -5.60 16.58
N LYS A 25 27.53 -6.06 16.66
CA LYS A 25 28.25 -6.17 17.94
C LYS A 25 28.47 -4.80 18.59
N GLU A 26 28.84 -3.79 17.80
CA GLU A 26 29.00 -2.41 18.28
C GLU A 26 27.67 -1.85 18.81
N ARG A 27 26.56 -2.01 18.08
CA ARG A 27 25.24 -1.53 18.51
C ARG A 27 24.74 -2.22 19.77
N SER A 28 24.81 -3.54 19.84
CA SER A 28 24.39 -4.28 21.04
C SER A 28 25.21 -3.86 22.26
N PHE A 29 26.51 -3.63 22.10
CA PHE A 29 27.35 -3.09 23.17
C PHE A 29 26.95 -1.66 23.57
N LEU A 30 26.64 -0.76 22.63
CA LEU A 30 26.22 0.62 22.95
C LEU A 30 24.87 0.64 23.70
N VAL A 31 23.91 -0.20 23.31
CA VAL A 31 22.63 -0.37 24.01
C VAL A 31 22.86 -0.87 25.45
N GLN A 32 23.74 -1.85 25.65
CA GLN A 32 24.08 -2.38 26.98
C GLN A 32 24.82 -1.34 27.85
N ASP A 33 25.81 -0.64 27.29
CA ASP A 33 26.57 0.45 27.94
C ASP A 33 25.65 1.63 28.35
N PHE A 34 24.65 1.94 27.53
CA PHE A 34 23.63 2.95 27.83
C PHE A 34 22.71 2.53 29.00
N VAL A 35 22.18 1.31 28.97
CA VAL A 35 21.35 0.77 30.08
C VAL A 35 22.15 0.70 31.38
N GLN A 36 23.40 0.22 31.33
CA GLN A 36 24.28 0.17 32.50
C GLN A 36 24.55 1.56 33.10
N LYS A 37 24.61 2.61 32.28
CA LYS A 37 24.80 3.99 32.76
C LYS A 37 23.54 4.59 33.37
N LEU A 38 22.37 4.30 32.81
CA LEU A 38 21.10 4.75 33.38
C LEU A 38 20.87 4.23 34.82
N GLN A 39 21.39 3.05 35.16
CA GLN A 39 21.25 2.45 36.49
C GLN A 39 21.73 3.37 37.65
N GLY A 40 22.70 4.24 37.40
CA GLY A 40 23.20 5.20 38.39
C GLY A 40 22.48 6.55 38.43
N ILE A 41 21.56 6.84 37.51
CA ILE A 41 21.07 8.20 37.26
C ILE A 41 19.60 8.34 37.65
N ASN A 42 19.37 8.99 38.79
CA ASN A 42 18.03 9.33 39.30
C ASN A 42 17.60 10.78 39.03
N ASP A 43 18.39 11.54 38.28
CA ASP A 43 18.09 12.93 37.91
C ASP A 43 17.42 13.03 36.51
N PRO A 44 16.23 13.63 36.39
CA PRO A 44 15.54 13.77 35.10
C PRO A 44 16.29 14.60 34.05
N ILE A 45 17.19 15.51 34.44
CA ILE A 45 17.94 16.34 33.49
C ILE A 45 19.07 15.51 32.88
N ALA A 46 19.89 14.86 33.71
CA ALA A 46 20.94 13.95 33.27
C ALA A 46 20.42 12.79 32.41
N ILE A 47 19.23 12.25 32.70
CA ILE A 47 18.57 11.25 31.83
C ILE A 47 18.25 11.86 30.44
N ARG A 48 17.74 13.09 30.38
CA ARG A 48 17.43 13.76 29.10
C ARG A 48 18.68 14.04 28.28
N GLU A 49 19.74 14.51 28.91
CA GLU A 49 21.01 14.74 28.21
C GLU A 49 21.61 13.43 27.69
N MET A 50 21.63 12.37 28.50
CA MET A 50 22.09 11.05 28.06
C MET A 50 21.27 10.50 26.88
N CYS A 51 19.94 10.66 26.89
CA CYS A 51 19.08 10.26 25.77
C CYS A 51 19.36 11.10 24.51
N ARG A 52 19.46 12.44 24.67
CA ARG A 52 19.79 13.36 23.56
C ARG A 52 21.11 12.98 22.92
N ASP A 53 22.16 12.78 23.71
CA ASP A 53 23.51 12.54 23.22
C ASP A 53 23.65 11.16 22.54
N GLU A 54 22.89 10.15 23.02
CA GLU A 54 22.77 8.85 22.35
C GLU A 54 21.98 8.95 21.03
N ILE A 55 20.91 9.76 20.98
CA ILE A 55 20.18 10.06 19.73
C ILE A 55 21.10 10.77 18.74
N THR A 56 21.79 11.84 19.14
CA THR A 56 22.74 12.59 18.30
C THR A 56 23.83 11.67 17.73
N LEU A 57 24.41 10.79 18.56
CA LEU A 57 25.36 9.77 18.10
C LEU A 57 24.76 8.88 16.99
N LEU A 58 23.49 8.47 17.08
CA LEU A 58 22.86 7.69 16.01
C LEU A 58 22.57 8.56 14.77
N GLU A 59 22.21 9.83 14.93
CA GLU A 59 21.94 10.75 13.82
C GLU A 59 23.18 11.03 12.96
N GLU A 60 24.38 11.07 13.55
CA GLU A 60 25.66 11.31 12.86
C GLU A 60 25.88 10.43 11.62
N GLY A 61 25.50 9.13 11.66
CA GLY A 61 25.66 8.22 10.51
C GLY A 61 24.37 7.56 10.00
N TYR A 62 23.25 7.62 10.75
CA TYR A 62 21.95 7.13 10.27
C TYR A 62 21.00 8.23 9.80
N GLY A 63 21.31 9.51 10.05
CA GLY A 63 20.53 10.67 9.62
C GLY A 63 19.34 10.99 10.53
N GLN A 64 19.09 12.27 10.73
CA GLN A 64 18.05 12.77 11.64
C GLN A 64 16.63 12.28 11.30
N GLY A 65 16.03 11.54 12.23
CA GLY A 65 14.68 11.02 12.10
C GLY A 65 14.47 10.08 10.90
N SER A 66 15.50 9.36 10.46
CA SER A 66 15.38 8.38 9.36
C SER A 66 14.76 7.04 9.82
N ASN A 67 14.28 6.22 8.88
CA ASN A 67 13.85 4.84 9.16
C ASN A 67 14.96 4.00 9.83
N SER A 68 16.24 4.29 9.56
CA SER A 68 17.34 3.57 10.24
C SER A 68 17.39 3.97 11.71
N THR A 69 17.35 5.27 12.00
CA THR A 69 17.46 5.81 13.36
C THR A 69 16.26 5.39 14.22
N THR A 70 15.03 5.49 13.71
CA THR A 70 13.82 5.02 14.42
C THR A 70 13.91 3.53 14.81
N ASN A 71 14.47 2.70 13.94
CA ASN A 71 14.57 1.25 14.17
C ASN A 71 15.66 0.90 15.19
N TYR A 72 16.64 1.78 15.43
CA TYR A 72 17.57 1.61 16.56
C TYR A 72 16.97 2.12 17.86
N LEU A 73 16.28 3.26 17.87
CA LEU A 73 15.61 3.78 19.07
C LEU A 73 14.60 2.76 19.66
N SER A 74 13.87 2.02 18.81
CA SER A 74 13.01 0.91 19.28
C SER A 74 13.81 -0.17 20.03
N ARG A 75 15.06 -0.48 19.65
CA ARG A 75 15.92 -1.42 20.40
C ARG A 75 16.39 -0.88 21.76
N TYR A 76 16.67 0.42 21.86
CA TYR A 76 16.95 1.04 23.16
C TYR A 76 15.69 0.98 24.05
N ARG A 77 14.50 1.30 23.51
CA ARG A 77 13.21 1.10 24.22
C ARG A 77 13.06 -0.33 24.74
N SER A 78 13.25 -1.35 23.89
CA SER A 78 13.15 -2.76 24.30
C SER A 78 14.13 -3.14 25.42
N ALA A 79 15.39 -2.70 25.32
CA ALA A 79 16.40 -2.99 26.34
C ALA A 79 16.14 -2.24 27.67
N ILE A 80 15.57 -1.03 27.61
CA ILE A 80 15.11 -0.30 28.80
C ILE A 80 13.93 -1.02 29.46
N THR A 81 12.95 -1.50 28.68
CA THR A 81 11.82 -2.32 29.19
C THR A 81 12.33 -3.58 29.90
N GLN A 82 13.17 -4.37 29.22
CA GLN A 82 13.76 -5.58 29.79
C GLN A 82 14.58 -5.31 31.08
N ALA A 83 15.31 -4.19 31.13
CA ALA A 83 16.07 -3.80 32.31
C ALA A 83 15.18 -3.29 33.47
N VAL A 84 13.99 -2.78 33.20
CA VAL A 84 12.97 -2.48 34.23
C VAL A 84 12.35 -3.77 34.76
N GLU A 85 11.97 -4.70 33.88
CA GLU A 85 11.43 -6.02 34.24
C GLU A 85 12.41 -6.84 35.10
N GLN A 86 13.72 -6.75 34.81
CA GLN A 86 14.79 -7.38 35.58
C GLN A 86 15.19 -6.60 36.86
N GLY A 87 14.53 -5.49 37.19
CA GLY A 87 14.84 -4.66 38.36
C GLY A 87 16.19 -3.91 38.29
N ILE A 88 16.88 -3.93 37.15
CA ILE A 88 18.14 -3.22 36.91
C ILE A 88 17.91 -1.70 36.87
N LEU A 89 16.80 -1.25 36.26
CA LEU A 89 16.37 0.14 36.22
C LEU A 89 15.14 0.34 37.12
N LEU A 90 15.31 1.04 38.24
CA LEU A 90 14.26 1.28 39.21
C LEU A 90 13.28 2.38 38.74
N LEU A 91 11.98 2.11 38.85
CA LEU A 91 10.93 3.11 38.64
C LEU A 91 10.67 3.89 39.94
N THR A 92 11.13 5.13 39.99
CA THR A 92 10.93 6.09 41.09
C THR A 92 10.06 7.26 40.62
N GLU A 93 9.62 8.13 41.54
CA GLU A 93 8.90 9.37 41.17
C GLU A 93 9.68 10.28 40.19
N LYS A 94 11.02 10.19 40.16
CA LYS A 94 11.87 10.95 39.23
C LYS A 94 12.15 10.20 37.92
N THR A 95 12.25 8.88 37.98
CA THR A 95 12.67 8.04 36.86
C THR A 95 11.51 7.37 36.11
N LYS A 96 10.27 7.45 36.61
CA LYS A 96 9.07 6.99 35.89
C LYS A 96 8.49 8.07 34.96
N ALA A 97 7.87 7.63 33.87
CA ALA A 97 7.11 8.48 32.96
C ALA A 97 5.80 7.80 32.55
N ARG A 98 4.71 8.57 32.62
CA ARG A 98 3.37 8.16 32.15
C ARG A 98 3.32 8.28 30.62
N PHE A 99 3.11 7.17 29.92
CA PHE A 99 2.86 7.16 28.48
C PHE A 99 1.38 6.85 28.22
N VAL A 100 0.73 7.70 27.43
CA VAL A 100 -0.64 7.47 26.95
C VAL A 100 -0.57 7.17 25.45
N GLY A 101 -0.77 5.91 25.11
CA GLY A 101 -0.80 5.40 23.73
C GLY A 101 -2.23 5.21 23.24
N HIS A 102 -2.38 4.77 21.99
CA HIS A 102 -3.64 4.23 21.45
C HIS A 102 -3.33 2.92 20.75
N LYS A 103 -4.11 1.86 20.99
CA LYS A 103 -3.88 0.53 20.41
C LYS A 103 -4.10 0.56 18.89
N GLN A 104 -3.14 0.03 18.12
CA GLN A 104 -3.26 -0.03 16.66
C GLN A 104 -4.29 -1.09 16.25
N GLY A 105 -5.48 -0.63 15.85
CA GLY A 105 -6.60 -1.48 15.41
C GLY A 105 -7.92 -1.04 16.03
N THR A 106 -8.01 -1.04 17.37
CA THR A 106 -9.22 -0.61 18.09
C THR A 106 -9.29 0.91 18.28
N GLY A 107 -8.15 1.61 18.29
CA GLY A 107 -8.08 3.03 18.63
C GLY A 107 -8.31 3.34 20.10
N GLU A 108 -8.44 2.31 20.95
CA GLU A 108 -8.55 2.45 22.41
C GLU A 108 -7.31 3.14 22.97
N ALA A 109 -7.52 4.21 23.73
CA ALA A 109 -6.45 4.78 24.55
C ALA A 109 -5.98 3.72 25.56
N PHE A 110 -4.67 3.61 25.75
CA PHE A 110 -4.07 2.80 26.80
C PHE A 110 -3.00 3.61 27.53
N GLU A 111 -2.72 3.21 28.76
CA GLU A 111 -1.74 3.86 29.61
C GLU A 111 -0.67 2.85 30.05
N ALA A 112 0.59 3.26 30.02
CA ALA A 112 1.70 2.48 30.53
C ALA A 112 2.67 3.39 31.31
N THR A 113 3.09 2.95 32.49
CA THR A 113 4.18 3.60 33.24
C THR A 113 5.50 2.94 32.85
N ASN A 114 6.41 3.72 32.28
CA ASN A 114 7.72 3.25 31.81
C ASN A 114 8.85 4.05 32.47
N HIS A 115 10.10 3.63 32.30
CA HIS A 115 11.25 4.45 32.67
C HIS A 115 11.35 5.69 31.77
N LEU A 116 11.76 6.84 32.30
CA LEU A 116 11.80 8.14 31.61
C LEU A 116 12.60 8.08 30.30
N ALA A 117 13.71 7.34 30.30
CA ALA A 117 14.52 7.14 29.09
C ALA A 117 13.74 6.44 27.95
N TRP A 118 12.79 5.55 28.25
CA TRP A 118 11.97 4.87 27.22
C TRP A 118 11.10 5.88 26.46
N SER A 119 10.54 6.86 27.16
CA SER A 119 9.72 7.93 26.59
C SER A 119 10.54 8.97 25.83
N LEU A 120 11.85 9.07 26.10
CA LEU A 120 12.79 9.98 25.44
C LEU A 120 13.51 9.34 24.25
N MET A 121 13.74 8.01 24.27
CA MET A 121 14.35 7.26 23.16
C MET A 121 13.33 6.96 22.05
N ARG A 122 12.68 8.01 21.54
CA ARG A 122 11.76 8.03 20.41
C ARG A 122 11.65 9.45 19.84
N TYR A 123 11.22 9.57 18.60
CA TYR A 123 10.85 10.86 18.02
C TYR A 123 9.37 11.20 18.27
N ASP A 124 8.99 12.43 17.90
CA ASP A 124 7.61 12.82 17.75
C ASP A 124 6.87 12.00 16.69
N ASN A 125 5.56 11.86 16.88
CA ASN A 125 4.67 11.16 15.96
C ASN A 125 4.71 11.73 14.52
N ALA A 126 5.08 13.01 14.36
CA ALA A 126 5.30 13.66 13.07
C ALA A 126 6.44 13.02 12.25
N VAL A 127 7.53 12.61 12.91
CA VAL A 127 8.66 11.91 12.25
C VAL A 127 8.21 10.52 11.77
N TYR A 128 7.54 9.74 12.62
CA TYR A 128 6.98 8.45 12.21
C TYR A 128 5.93 8.60 11.09
N ALA A 129 5.13 9.66 11.08
CA ALA A 129 4.18 9.95 10.00
C ALA A 129 4.86 10.39 8.68
N ARG A 130 5.97 11.14 8.75
CA ARG A 130 6.84 11.45 7.59
C ARG A 130 7.46 10.17 7.02
N ASN A 131 7.99 9.32 7.89
CA ASN A 131 8.70 8.09 7.52
C ASN A 131 7.76 7.05 6.89
N ARG A 132 6.55 6.88 7.43
CA ARG A 132 5.48 6.08 6.79
C ARG A 132 5.08 6.66 5.43
N ARG A 133 4.90 7.98 5.29
CA ARG A 133 4.61 8.61 3.98
C ARG A 133 5.71 8.37 2.95
N ALA A 134 6.99 8.52 3.31
CA ALA A 134 8.12 8.25 2.42
C ALA A 134 8.17 6.77 1.98
N THR A 135 7.93 5.85 2.92
CA THR A 135 7.85 4.40 2.67
C THR A 135 6.71 4.08 1.70
N ASN A 136 5.53 4.66 1.91
CA ASN A 136 4.36 4.50 1.03
C ASN A 136 4.62 5.06 -0.38
N VAL A 137 5.24 6.24 -0.52
CA VAL A 137 5.62 6.79 -1.84
C VAL A 137 6.59 5.86 -2.57
N GLY A 138 7.56 5.29 -1.86
CA GLY A 138 8.45 4.28 -2.42
C GLY A 138 7.72 3.00 -2.82
N ASN A 139 6.62 2.64 -2.13
CA ASN A 139 5.84 1.45 -2.42
C ASN A 139 4.85 1.64 -3.58
N ASN A 140 4.21 2.79 -3.69
CA ASN A 140 3.32 3.14 -4.79
C ASN A 140 4.09 3.13 -6.11
N ARG A 141 5.27 3.80 -6.17
CA ARG A 141 6.14 3.81 -7.36
C ARG A 141 6.50 2.41 -7.92
N ARG A 142 6.50 1.37 -7.09
CA ARG A 142 6.77 -0.02 -7.50
C ARG A 142 5.52 -0.78 -7.97
N GLN A 143 4.34 -0.30 -7.62
CA GLN A 143 3.05 -0.75 -8.15
C GLN A 143 2.68 0.02 -9.42
N ASP A 144 3.10 1.29 -9.51
CA ASP A 144 2.95 2.16 -10.69
C ASP A 144 3.88 1.72 -11.84
N ASP A 145 5.12 1.29 -11.53
CA ASP A 145 6.03 0.61 -12.47
C ASP A 145 6.50 -0.76 -11.94
N PRO A 146 5.66 -1.80 -12.07
CA PRO A 146 5.96 -3.15 -11.60
C PRO A 146 6.89 -3.84 -12.61
N GLN A 147 8.04 -4.32 -12.16
CA GLN A 147 9.13 -4.74 -13.07
C GLN A 147 8.85 -6.11 -13.74
N PRO A 148 9.20 -6.31 -15.03
CA PRO A 148 8.88 -7.52 -15.77
C PRO A 148 9.78 -8.71 -15.42
N PHE A 149 9.23 -9.93 -15.35
CA PHE A 149 10.00 -11.17 -15.39
C PHE A 149 9.25 -12.32 -16.09
N VAL A 150 9.99 -13.31 -16.59
CA VAL A 150 9.43 -14.48 -17.29
C VAL A 150 9.10 -15.60 -16.28
N PRO A 151 7.85 -16.13 -16.25
CA PRO A 151 7.45 -17.19 -15.33
C PRO A 151 8.32 -18.44 -15.42
N ASP A 152 8.54 -18.97 -16.62
CA ASP A 152 9.15 -20.29 -16.79
C ASP A 152 10.62 -20.29 -16.40
N ARG A 153 11.39 -19.25 -16.75
CA ARG A 153 12.77 -19.06 -16.29
C ARG A 153 12.90 -19.00 -14.76
N PHE A 154 11.93 -18.39 -14.08
CA PHE A 154 11.89 -18.38 -12.60
C PHE A 154 11.61 -19.78 -12.04
N LEU A 155 10.66 -20.50 -12.63
CA LEU A 155 10.21 -21.82 -12.15
C LEU A 155 11.24 -22.93 -12.45
N GLU A 156 11.86 -22.90 -13.63
CA GLU A 156 12.98 -23.77 -13.99
C GLU A 156 14.14 -23.59 -13.02
N LYS A 157 14.57 -22.34 -12.79
CA LYS A 157 15.63 -22.06 -11.80
C LYS A 157 15.22 -22.52 -10.41
N ALA A 158 13.98 -22.25 -9.98
CA ALA A 158 13.51 -22.67 -8.66
C ALA A 158 13.49 -24.20 -8.49
N ARG A 159 13.20 -24.98 -9.55
CA ARG A 159 13.34 -26.45 -9.57
C ARG A 159 14.79 -26.90 -9.52
N GLU A 160 15.69 -26.30 -10.31
CA GLU A 160 17.14 -26.57 -10.24
C GLU A 160 17.67 -26.39 -8.80
N LEU A 161 17.21 -25.35 -8.09
CA LEU A 161 17.61 -25.15 -6.70
C LEU A 161 17.00 -26.17 -5.72
N LEU A 162 15.94 -26.91 -6.09
CA LEU A 162 15.46 -28.04 -5.29
C LEU A 162 16.38 -29.27 -5.35
N GLU A 163 17.29 -29.35 -6.33
CA GLU A 163 18.32 -30.41 -6.40
C GLU A 163 19.64 -30.00 -5.74
N ALA A 164 19.70 -28.82 -5.12
CA ALA A 164 20.91 -28.36 -4.44
C ALA A 164 21.27 -29.24 -3.23
N THR A 165 22.58 -29.49 -3.09
CA THR A 165 23.20 -30.13 -1.92
C THR A 165 23.65 -29.11 -0.86
N GLU A 166 23.75 -27.82 -1.22
CA GLU A 166 23.98 -26.73 -0.29
C GLU A 166 22.66 -26.26 0.34
N ALA A 167 22.61 -26.25 1.68
CA ALA A 167 21.42 -25.92 2.45
C ALA A 167 20.85 -24.53 2.12
N GLU A 168 21.69 -23.50 2.00
CA GLU A 168 21.24 -22.15 1.66
C GLU A 168 20.61 -22.05 0.28
N THR A 169 21.13 -22.79 -0.68
CA THR A 169 20.64 -22.77 -2.06
C THR A 169 19.33 -23.56 -2.16
N LEU A 170 19.22 -24.69 -1.46
CA LEU A 170 17.98 -25.45 -1.32
C LEU A 170 16.88 -24.64 -0.62
N ALA A 171 17.21 -23.92 0.44
CA ALA A 171 16.29 -23.00 1.13
C ALA A 171 15.78 -21.86 0.23
N VAL A 172 16.58 -21.40 -0.74
CA VAL A 172 16.13 -20.43 -1.75
C VAL A 172 15.11 -21.06 -2.70
N GLY A 173 15.34 -22.29 -3.17
CA GLY A 173 14.37 -23.02 -4.00
C GLY A 173 13.03 -23.23 -3.31
N ILE A 174 13.05 -23.76 -2.08
CA ILE A 174 11.84 -24.00 -1.27
C ILE A 174 11.09 -22.67 -1.01
N ALA A 175 11.79 -21.60 -0.64
CA ALA A 175 11.18 -20.29 -0.40
C ALA A 175 10.60 -19.64 -1.68
N ALA A 176 11.22 -19.87 -2.84
CA ALA A 176 10.71 -19.40 -4.14
C ALA A 176 9.41 -20.11 -4.56
N LEU A 177 9.23 -21.38 -4.17
CA LEU A 177 8.10 -22.21 -4.59
C LEU A 177 6.92 -22.21 -3.61
N THR A 178 7.16 -21.96 -2.31
CA THR A 178 6.13 -21.92 -1.23
C THR A 178 5.79 -20.49 -0.77
N GLY A 179 6.59 -19.51 -1.19
CA GLY A 179 6.56 -18.15 -0.69
C GLY A 179 6.94 -18.00 0.79
N ARG A 180 7.33 -19.07 1.51
CA ARG A 180 7.68 -18.97 2.94
C ARG A 180 8.94 -18.13 3.14
N ARG A 181 9.06 -17.47 4.29
CA ARG A 181 10.32 -16.83 4.68
C ARG A 181 11.35 -17.94 4.88
N HIS A 182 12.58 -17.75 4.41
CA HIS A 182 13.69 -18.68 4.65
C HIS A 182 13.87 -19.18 6.10
N THR A 183 13.42 -18.43 7.11
CA THR A 183 13.46 -18.82 8.53
C THR A 183 12.23 -19.60 9.00
N GLU A 184 11.09 -19.41 8.34
CA GLU A 184 9.96 -20.33 8.42
C GLU A 184 10.43 -21.67 7.83
N VAL A 185 11.03 -21.66 6.63
CA VAL A 185 11.58 -22.88 5.98
C VAL A 185 12.64 -23.59 6.83
N ALA A 186 13.59 -22.87 7.42
CA ALA A 186 14.78 -23.45 8.06
C ALA A 186 14.67 -23.76 9.55
N VAL A 187 13.68 -23.22 10.28
CA VAL A 187 13.70 -23.25 11.75
C VAL A 187 12.34 -23.54 12.37
N SER A 188 11.33 -22.68 12.13
CA SER A 188 10.04 -22.77 12.83
C SER A 188 8.96 -23.54 12.07
N GLY A 189 9.11 -23.71 10.77
CA GLY A 189 8.03 -24.11 9.87
C GLY A 189 7.78 -25.61 9.82
N GLN A 190 6.56 -26.01 10.15
CA GLN A 190 6.05 -27.34 9.83
C GLN A 190 5.30 -27.29 8.50
N PHE A 191 5.36 -28.40 7.75
CA PHE A 191 4.76 -28.54 6.43
C PHE A 191 4.22 -29.96 6.32
N THR A 192 3.01 -30.12 5.81
CA THR A 192 2.36 -31.41 5.55
C THR A 192 1.62 -31.38 4.22
N LEU A 193 1.48 -32.55 3.57
CA LEU A 193 0.69 -32.68 2.34
C LEU A 193 -0.80 -32.51 2.63
N THR A 194 -1.53 -31.95 1.66
CA THR A 194 -3.00 -31.89 1.69
C THR A 194 -3.59 -32.78 0.58
N LYS A 195 -4.92 -32.91 0.55
CA LYS A 195 -5.64 -33.59 -0.54
C LYS A 195 -5.53 -32.88 -1.90
N HIS A 196 -5.01 -31.65 -1.97
CA HIS A 196 -4.88 -30.89 -3.21
C HIS A 196 -3.41 -30.88 -3.69
N PRO A 197 -3.12 -31.28 -4.94
CA PRO A 197 -1.75 -31.57 -5.41
C PRO A 197 -0.79 -30.36 -5.48
N TYR A 198 -1.25 -29.15 -5.16
CA TYR A 198 -0.44 -27.92 -5.07
C TYR A 198 -0.65 -27.14 -3.77
N LEU A 199 -1.23 -27.75 -2.72
CA LEU A 199 -1.34 -27.15 -1.39
C LEU A 199 -0.58 -27.96 -0.34
N LEU A 200 0.13 -27.24 0.52
CA LEU A 200 0.71 -27.73 1.76
C LEU A 200 -0.05 -27.08 2.93
N ALA A 201 -0.32 -27.81 4.00
CA ALA A 201 -0.68 -27.18 5.27
C ALA A 201 0.61 -26.80 5.99
N PHE A 202 0.72 -25.52 6.36
CA PHE A 202 1.93 -24.91 6.93
C PHE A 202 1.63 -24.33 8.32
N ASP A 203 2.51 -24.62 9.28
CA ASP A 203 2.45 -24.11 10.64
C ASP A 203 3.79 -23.48 11.06
N GLY A 204 3.85 -22.81 12.22
CA GLY A 204 5.05 -22.12 12.71
C GLY A 204 5.24 -20.72 12.09
N GLN A 205 4.13 -20.03 11.83
CA GLN A 205 4.10 -18.71 11.21
C GLN A 205 4.70 -17.62 12.11
N LEU A 206 5.91 -17.16 11.76
CA LEU A 206 6.60 -16.07 12.47
C LEU A 206 5.78 -14.76 12.49
N LYS A 207 5.80 -14.07 13.63
CA LYS A 207 5.01 -12.87 13.98
C LYS A 207 3.53 -13.16 14.31
N LYS A 208 3.27 -14.31 14.95
CA LYS A 208 2.04 -14.63 15.70
C LYS A 208 2.43 -15.28 17.03
N ASP A 209 1.63 -15.04 18.05
CA ASP A 209 1.87 -15.52 19.42
C ASP A 209 1.37 -16.97 19.55
N THR A 210 0.17 -17.24 19.05
CA THR A 210 -0.35 -18.58 18.78
C THR A 210 -0.24 -18.87 17.28
N PRO A 211 0.70 -19.71 16.82
CA PRO A 211 0.69 -20.20 15.45
C PRO A 211 -0.53 -21.11 15.26
N VAL A 212 -1.14 -20.98 14.08
CA VAL A 212 -2.36 -21.69 13.66
C VAL A 212 -2.01 -22.15 12.25
N ALA A 213 -1.99 -23.46 12.00
CA ALA A 213 -1.64 -23.97 10.68
C ALA A 213 -2.69 -23.50 9.64
N TYR A 214 -2.26 -23.34 8.40
CA TYR A 214 -3.12 -22.89 7.30
C TYR A 214 -2.61 -23.37 5.93
N PRO A 215 -3.47 -23.48 4.90
CA PRO A 215 -3.04 -23.89 3.57
C PRO A 215 -2.19 -22.82 2.88
N ILE A 216 -1.09 -23.24 2.26
CA ILE A 216 -0.22 -22.43 1.41
C ILE A 216 -0.09 -23.06 0.02
N VAL A 217 0.05 -22.21 -1.00
CA VAL A 217 0.23 -22.64 -2.39
C VAL A 217 1.69 -23.04 -2.65
N SER A 218 1.84 -24.11 -3.43
CA SER A 218 3.08 -24.46 -4.12
C SER A 218 2.96 -24.11 -5.61
N LEU A 219 4.04 -23.62 -6.22
CA LEU A 219 4.10 -23.33 -7.66
C LEU A 219 4.37 -24.57 -8.54
N ILE A 220 4.75 -25.69 -7.92
CA ILE A 220 4.92 -27.02 -8.52
C ILE A 220 4.15 -28.06 -7.67
N PRO A 221 4.03 -29.35 -8.07
CA PRO A 221 3.37 -30.35 -7.24
C PRO A 221 3.91 -30.39 -5.80
N ALA A 222 3.00 -30.49 -4.83
CA ALA A 222 3.28 -30.38 -3.40
C ALA A 222 4.25 -31.46 -2.89
N GLU A 223 4.16 -32.67 -3.45
CA GLU A 223 5.01 -33.83 -3.14
C GLU A 223 6.49 -33.54 -3.40
N ALA A 224 6.84 -33.05 -4.59
CA ALA A 224 8.22 -32.68 -4.95
C ALA A 224 8.81 -31.55 -4.06
N VAL A 225 7.95 -30.68 -3.49
CA VAL A 225 8.40 -29.67 -2.52
C VAL A 225 8.58 -30.27 -1.13
N MET A 226 7.76 -31.24 -0.73
CA MET A 226 7.95 -31.97 0.53
C MET A 226 9.21 -32.84 0.52
N GLU A 227 9.47 -33.57 -0.56
CA GLU A 227 10.72 -34.32 -0.75
C GLU A 227 11.95 -33.41 -0.55
N ALA A 228 11.93 -32.21 -1.14
CA ALA A 228 12.99 -31.23 -0.98
C ALA A 228 13.07 -30.65 0.46
N ILE A 229 11.94 -30.41 1.13
CA ILE A 229 11.87 -29.93 2.52
C ILE A 229 12.41 -30.98 3.50
N ASP A 230 12.07 -32.25 3.33
CA ASP A 230 12.52 -33.31 4.23
C ASP A 230 13.99 -33.64 3.99
N ARG A 231 14.44 -33.67 2.73
CA ARG A 231 15.87 -33.76 2.38
C ARG A 231 16.66 -32.58 2.97
N PHE A 232 16.12 -31.37 2.92
CA PHE A 232 16.69 -30.17 3.55
C PHE A 232 16.78 -30.29 5.09
N ARG A 233 15.74 -30.80 5.77
CA ARG A 233 15.74 -31.06 7.22
C ARG A 233 16.70 -32.16 7.66
N THR A 234 17.11 -33.07 6.77
CA THR A 234 18.16 -34.05 7.10
C THR A 234 19.57 -33.48 7.08
N MET A 235 19.79 -32.30 6.49
CA MET A 235 21.12 -31.66 6.41
C MET A 235 21.63 -31.26 7.81
N PRO A 236 22.87 -31.63 8.21
CA PRO A 236 23.41 -31.31 9.54
C PRO A 236 23.34 -29.81 9.88
N GLN A 237 23.70 -28.96 8.92
CA GLN A 237 23.67 -27.49 9.04
C GLN A 237 22.28 -26.89 9.29
N ILE A 238 21.21 -27.65 9.08
CA ILE A 238 19.81 -27.23 9.34
C ILE A 238 19.31 -27.79 10.67
N ARG A 239 19.73 -29.02 11.03
CA ARG A 239 19.53 -29.56 12.39
C ARG A 239 20.19 -28.70 13.45
N GLU A 240 21.37 -28.13 13.16
CA GLU A 240 22.05 -27.12 13.99
C GLU A 240 21.26 -25.80 14.16
N LEU A 241 20.21 -25.56 13.37
CA LEU A 241 19.33 -24.38 13.50
C LEU A 241 18.00 -24.69 14.18
N GLN A 242 17.67 -25.97 14.41
CA GLN A 242 16.39 -26.36 15.00
C GLN A 242 16.28 -25.88 16.45
N GLY A 243 15.15 -25.26 16.80
CA GLY A 243 14.94 -24.66 18.13
C GLY A 243 15.63 -23.31 18.35
N LEU A 244 16.48 -22.84 17.42
CA LEU A 244 17.06 -21.49 17.51
C LEU A 244 16.03 -20.41 17.16
N THR A 245 16.35 -19.16 17.50
CA THR A 245 15.47 -18.00 17.35
C THR A 245 15.86 -17.09 16.18
N SER A 246 15.11 -16.00 15.99
CA SER A 246 15.45 -14.97 15.02
C SER A 246 16.74 -14.19 15.32
N VAL A 247 17.23 -14.23 16.57
CA VAL A 247 18.38 -13.42 17.01
C VAL A 247 19.70 -14.21 17.05
N ASP A 248 19.63 -15.54 16.97
CA ASP A 248 20.79 -16.43 17.08
C ASP A 248 21.81 -16.24 15.96
N GLN A 249 23.09 -16.23 16.34
CA GLN A 249 24.16 -15.87 15.42
C GLN A 249 24.32 -16.86 14.25
N LEU A 250 23.98 -18.14 14.44
CA LEU A 250 23.93 -19.15 13.38
C LEU A 250 22.80 -18.85 12.38
N VAL A 251 21.58 -18.58 12.87
CA VAL A 251 20.43 -18.19 12.04
C VAL A 251 20.70 -16.87 11.29
N VAL A 252 21.29 -15.87 11.96
CA VAL A 252 21.72 -14.60 11.34
C VAL A 252 22.75 -14.82 10.22
N ASN A 253 23.70 -15.74 10.42
CA ASN A 253 24.69 -16.09 9.38
C ASN A 253 24.03 -16.82 8.20
N PHE A 254 23.15 -17.79 8.47
CA PHE A 254 22.38 -18.50 7.45
C PHE A 254 21.53 -17.53 6.60
N ARG A 255 20.79 -16.61 7.24
CA ARG A 255 20.04 -15.53 6.57
C ARG A 255 20.91 -14.72 5.59
N ALA A 256 22.14 -14.39 5.98
CA ALA A 256 23.07 -13.63 5.14
C ALA A 256 23.60 -14.45 3.94
N ARG A 257 23.90 -15.73 4.15
CA ARG A 257 24.34 -16.65 3.09
C ARG A 257 23.20 -16.96 2.10
N VAL A 258 21.98 -17.25 2.58
CA VAL A 258 20.75 -17.39 1.76
C VAL A 258 20.54 -16.16 0.86
N ASN A 259 20.58 -14.94 1.41
CA ASN A 259 20.41 -13.74 0.58
C ASN A 259 21.57 -13.51 -0.41
N SER A 260 22.75 -14.08 -0.17
CA SER A 260 23.84 -14.09 -1.15
C SER A 260 23.56 -15.08 -2.29
N ARG A 261 22.95 -16.24 -2.00
CA ARG A 261 22.47 -17.19 -3.02
C ARG A 261 21.31 -16.63 -3.85
N VAL A 262 20.36 -15.89 -3.26
CA VAL A 262 19.33 -15.17 -4.03
C VAL A 262 19.95 -14.23 -5.08
N LYS A 263 20.98 -13.46 -4.70
CA LYS A 263 21.70 -12.58 -5.65
C LYS A 263 22.43 -13.37 -6.74
N LEU A 264 22.99 -14.53 -6.40
CA LEU A 264 23.69 -15.40 -7.35
C LEU A 264 22.73 -15.99 -8.41
N HIS A 265 21.62 -16.61 -7.97
CA HIS A 265 20.76 -17.40 -8.85
C HIS A 265 19.62 -16.61 -9.53
N PHE A 266 19.19 -15.46 -8.99
CA PHE A 266 18.08 -14.66 -9.55
C PHE A 266 18.49 -13.26 -10.03
N GLN A 267 19.43 -12.58 -9.35
CA GLN A 267 19.84 -11.22 -9.75
C GLN A 267 20.93 -11.24 -10.83
N LYS A 268 22.03 -11.96 -10.62
CA LYS A 268 23.15 -12.02 -11.58
C LYS A 268 22.77 -12.68 -12.92
N THR A 269 21.76 -13.55 -12.90
CA THR A 269 21.19 -14.25 -14.05
C THR A 269 20.16 -13.41 -14.82
N GLY A 270 19.76 -12.25 -14.29
CA GLY A 270 18.70 -11.42 -14.88
C GLY A 270 17.28 -12.00 -14.75
N ILE A 271 17.08 -13.13 -14.07
CA ILE A 271 15.77 -13.79 -13.91
C ILE A 271 14.79 -12.91 -13.12
N LEU A 272 15.27 -12.11 -12.16
CA LEU A 272 14.49 -11.05 -11.53
C LEU A 272 15.23 -9.70 -11.60
N PRO A 273 14.59 -8.65 -12.15
CA PRO A 273 15.15 -7.31 -12.10
C PRO A 273 15.12 -6.72 -10.68
N LEU A 274 15.92 -5.66 -10.50
CA LEU A 274 15.90 -4.82 -9.30
C LEU A 274 14.65 -3.95 -9.29
N LEU A 275 13.93 -3.95 -8.17
CA LEU A 275 12.82 -3.01 -7.98
C LEU A 275 13.34 -1.60 -7.68
N PRO A 276 12.66 -0.53 -8.16
CA PRO A 276 12.99 0.85 -7.83
C PRO A 276 13.24 1.09 -6.34
N GLY A 277 14.42 1.65 -6.03
CA GLY A 277 14.88 1.91 -4.66
C GLY A 277 15.64 0.78 -3.97
N PHE A 278 15.86 -0.38 -4.61
CA PHE A 278 16.63 -1.50 -4.04
C PHE A 278 17.95 -1.76 -4.76
N GLN A 279 19.01 -2.00 -3.99
CA GLN A 279 20.35 -2.32 -4.49
C GLN A 279 20.57 -3.82 -4.78
N SER A 280 19.65 -4.70 -4.34
CA SER A 280 19.72 -6.13 -4.62
C SER A 280 18.38 -6.84 -4.49
N VAL A 281 18.19 -7.91 -5.26
CA VAL A 281 17.12 -8.90 -5.02
C VAL A 281 17.43 -9.60 -3.69
N SER A 282 16.41 -9.78 -2.85
CA SER A 282 16.48 -10.47 -1.56
C SER A 282 15.42 -11.57 -1.49
N ILE A 283 15.51 -12.43 -0.48
CA ILE A 283 14.54 -13.52 -0.27
C ILE A 283 13.08 -12.99 -0.19
N HIS A 284 12.89 -11.79 0.36
CA HIS A 284 11.59 -11.11 0.42
C HIS A 284 11.07 -10.65 -0.95
N ARG A 285 11.95 -10.46 -1.94
CA ARG A 285 11.58 -10.19 -3.33
C ARG A 285 11.23 -11.47 -4.09
N LEU A 286 11.78 -12.64 -3.70
CA LEU A 286 11.29 -13.93 -4.18
C LEU A 286 9.84 -14.20 -3.72
N ARG A 287 9.48 -13.86 -2.46
CA ARG A 287 8.07 -13.93 -1.98
C ARG A 287 7.12 -13.03 -2.80
N ALA A 288 7.62 -11.93 -3.38
CA ALA A 288 6.85 -11.07 -4.29
C ALA A 288 6.69 -11.67 -5.70
N ALA A 289 7.75 -12.25 -6.27
CA ALA A 289 7.67 -12.99 -7.53
C ALA A 289 6.73 -14.21 -7.41
N TYR A 290 6.89 -14.99 -6.33
CA TYR A 290 5.98 -16.07 -5.94
C TYR A 290 4.52 -15.61 -5.88
N ALA A 291 4.24 -14.45 -5.26
CA ALA A 291 2.88 -13.95 -5.11
C ALA A 291 2.22 -13.66 -6.48
N ARG A 292 2.97 -13.08 -7.43
CA ARG A 292 2.46 -12.86 -8.79
C ARG A 292 2.25 -14.19 -9.54
N LEU A 293 3.11 -15.20 -9.33
CA LEU A 293 2.95 -16.53 -9.92
C LEU A 293 1.77 -17.32 -9.31
N ALA A 294 1.51 -17.17 -8.01
CA ALA A 294 0.35 -17.79 -7.35
C ALA A 294 -0.97 -17.21 -7.89
N ILE A 295 -1.03 -15.90 -8.11
CA ILE A 295 -2.16 -15.24 -8.81
C ILE A 295 -2.30 -15.80 -10.23
N TYR A 296 -1.21 -15.81 -11.00
CA TYR A 296 -1.18 -16.29 -12.38
C TYR A 296 -1.66 -17.73 -12.54
N PHE A 297 -1.30 -18.63 -11.62
CA PHE A 297 -1.73 -20.02 -11.70
C PHE A 297 -3.14 -20.26 -11.17
N TRP A 298 -3.59 -19.55 -10.13
CA TRP A 298 -4.75 -19.99 -9.34
C TRP A 298 -5.87 -18.97 -9.12
N LEU A 299 -5.65 -17.68 -9.37
CA LEU A 299 -6.71 -16.68 -9.26
C LEU A 299 -7.53 -16.66 -10.57
N PRO A 300 -8.85 -16.92 -10.57
CA PRO A 300 -9.68 -16.80 -11.76
C PRO A 300 -9.62 -15.39 -12.38
N ASN A 301 -9.67 -15.30 -13.72
CA ASN A 301 -9.59 -14.03 -14.48
C ASN A 301 -10.71 -13.00 -14.19
N GLN A 302 -11.69 -13.32 -13.35
CA GLN A 302 -12.92 -12.53 -13.20
C GLN A 302 -13.25 -12.29 -11.71
N GLY A 303 -13.49 -11.02 -11.36
CA GLY A 303 -14.13 -10.58 -10.11
C GLY A 303 -13.37 -10.78 -8.80
N MET A 304 -12.31 -11.59 -8.75
CA MET A 304 -11.61 -11.90 -7.49
C MET A 304 -10.53 -10.88 -7.13
N ASN A 305 -10.47 -10.53 -5.84
CA ASN A 305 -9.55 -9.53 -5.32
C ASN A 305 -8.15 -10.12 -5.05
N GLU A 306 -7.14 -9.69 -5.81
CA GLU A 306 -5.74 -10.16 -5.68
C GLU A 306 -5.18 -9.99 -4.25
N GLN A 307 -5.56 -8.92 -3.54
CA GLN A 307 -5.07 -8.65 -2.18
C GLN A 307 -5.65 -9.64 -1.16
N ARG A 308 -6.97 -9.92 -1.21
CA ARG A 308 -7.58 -10.93 -0.31
C ARG A 308 -7.03 -12.33 -0.59
N PHE A 309 -6.82 -12.69 -1.85
CA PHE A 309 -6.18 -13.97 -2.23
C PHE A 309 -4.78 -14.12 -1.61
N LEU A 310 -3.92 -13.10 -1.76
CA LEU A 310 -2.58 -13.12 -1.17
C LEU A 310 -2.59 -13.04 0.36
N GLN A 311 -3.51 -12.27 0.96
CA GLN A 311 -3.65 -12.14 2.41
C GLN A 311 -3.87 -13.49 3.11
N PHE A 312 -4.70 -14.35 2.52
CA PHE A 312 -4.93 -15.71 3.00
C PHE A 312 -3.69 -16.60 2.80
N TYR A 313 -3.26 -16.82 1.56
CA TYR A 313 -2.15 -17.74 1.26
C TYR A 313 -0.75 -17.27 1.73
N LEU A 314 -0.60 -16.02 2.16
CA LEU A 314 0.60 -15.49 2.82
C LEU A 314 0.45 -15.36 4.36
N GLY A 315 -0.70 -15.75 4.93
CA GLY A 315 -0.91 -15.85 6.38
C GLY A 315 -0.99 -14.52 7.13
N HIS A 316 -1.41 -13.43 6.48
CA HIS A 316 -1.50 -12.12 7.13
C HIS A 316 -2.71 -11.98 8.06
N VAL A 317 -3.74 -12.82 7.88
CA VAL A 317 -5.01 -12.81 8.61
C VAL A 317 -5.42 -14.28 8.87
N GLU A 318 -6.08 -14.57 9.99
CA GLU A 318 -6.62 -15.91 10.26
C GLU A 318 -7.81 -16.24 9.36
N ALA A 319 -7.99 -17.52 9.01
CA ALA A 319 -9.12 -17.98 8.20
C ALA A 319 -10.48 -17.58 8.83
N SER A 320 -10.59 -17.66 10.16
CA SER A 320 -11.76 -17.21 10.94
C SER A 320 -12.03 -15.70 10.90
N GLN A 321 -11.01 -14.89 10.63
CA GLN A 321 -11.12 -13.43 10.55
C GLN A 321 -11.27 -12.95 9.10
N MET A 322 -11.19 -13.84 8.11
CA MET A 322 -10.92 -13.46 6.73
C MET A 322 -12.06 -12.62 6.10
N ASP A 323 -13.31 -12.83 6.53
CA ASP A 323 -14.49 -12.12 6.01
C ASP A 323 -14.61 -10.68 6.52
N ASP A 324 -14.40 -10.45 7.83
CA ASP A 324 -14.49 -9.12 8.46
C ASP A 324 -13.18 -8.31 8.40
N ALA A 325 -12.03 -8.97 8.19
CA ALA A 325 -10.75 -8.28 8.17
C ALA A 325 -10.58 -7.37 6.94
N PRO A 326 -10.13 -6.11 7.13
CA PRO A 326 -9.75 -5.25 6.02
C PRO A 326 -8.53 -5.80 5.28
N ASN A 327 -8.34 -5.37 4.03
CA ASN A 327 -7.16 -5.76 3.26
C ASN A 327 -5.87 -5.33 3.98
N SER A 328 -5.03 -6.32 4.27
CA SER A 328 -3.77 -6.15 4.98
C SER A 328 -2.81 -5.27 4.19
N ASN A 329 -2.40 -4.14 4.77
CA ASN A 329 -1.41 -3.23 4.16
C ASN A 329 -0.13 -3.95 3.70
N ALA A 330 0.24 -5.06 4.35
CA ALA A 330 1.39 -5.88 3.97
C ALA A 330 1.27 -6.48 2.56
N THR A 331 0.06 -6.73 2.03
CA THR A 331 -0.10 -7.28 0.66
C THR A 331 0.44 -6.31 -0.39
N THR A 332 0.36 -5.00 -0.15
CA THR A 332 0.81 -3.95 -1.08
C THR A 332 2.30 -4.04 -1.43
N HIS A 333 3.12 -4.73 -0.63
CA HIS A 333 4.56 -4.88 -0.85
C HIS A 333 4.96 -6.00 -1.83
N TYR A 334 4.01 -6.82 -2.28
CA TYR A 334 4.28 -7.94 -3.20
C TYR A 334 3.97 -7.62 -4.67
N PHE A 335 3.17 -6.58 -4.96
CA PHE A 335 2.81 -6.16 -6.33
C PHE A 335 3.91 -5.37 -7.06
N GLY A 336 5.17 -5.63 -6.76
CA GLY A 336 6.33 -4.94 -7.37
C GLY A 336 6.77 -5.52 -8.71
N TYR A 337 6.19 -6.65 -9.15
CA TYR A 337 6.58 -7.38 -10.35
C TYR A 337 5.38 -7.69 -11.25
N ARG A 338 5.59 -7.65 -12.57
CA ARG A 338 4.64 -8.09 -13.61
C ARG A 338 5.21 -9.29 -14.38
N LEU A 339 4.33 -10.13 -14.92
CA LEU A 339 4.74 -11.27 -15.74
C LEU A 339 4.81 -10.87 -17.21
N VAL A 340 5.81 -11.38 -17.91
CA VAL A 340 5.97 -11.26 -19.36
C VAL A 340 6.29 -12.61 -19.98
N ASP A 341 5.99 -12.78 -21.27
CA ASP A 341 6.50 -13.92 -22.03
C ASP A 341 7.97 -13.71 -22.45
N GLU A 342 8.54 -14.71 -23.15
CA GLU A 342 9.90 -14.68 -23.69
C GLU A 342 10.16 -13.52 -24.68
N SER A 343 9.12 -12.89 -25.24
CA SER A 343 9.25 -11.69 -26.08
C SER A 343 9.17 -10.37 -25.28
N GLY A 344 8.97 -10.44 -23.96
CA GLY A 344 8.78 -9.28 -23.09
C GLY A 344 7.35 -8.72 -23.09
N LYS A 345 6.40 -9.39 -23.76
CA LYS A 345 4.99 -8.95 -23.82
C LYS A 345 4.27 -9.30 -22.50
N PRO A 346 3.48 -8.38 -21.90
CA PRO A 346 2.77 -8.65 -20.65
C PRO A 346 1.80 -9.83 -20.72
N ILE A 347 1.87 -10.71 -19.72
CA ILE A 347 0.90 -11.80 -19.53
C ILE A 347 -0.24 -11.29 -18.64
N SER A 348 -1.43 -11.14 -19.23
CA SER A 348 -2.64 -10.68 -18.54
C SER A 348 -3.52 -11.81 -18.00
N ALA A 349 -3.44 -13.01 -18.59
CA ALA A 349 -4.24 -14.16 -18.16
C ALA A 349 -3.80 -14.70 -16.81
N SER A 350 -4.74 -15.15 -15.99
CA SER A 350 -4.53 -15.82 -14.69
C SER A 350 -5.36 -17.10 -14.58
N GLY A 351 -5.24 -17.83 -13.47
CA GLY A 351 -5.99 -19.06 -13.21
C GLY A 351 -5.61 -20.24 -14.11
N ILE A 352 -4.42 -20.23 -14.71
CA ILE A 352 -4.03 -21.20 -15.76
C ILE A 352 -4.10 -22.67 -15.28
N LYS A 353 -3.81 -22.94 -13.99
CA LYS A 353 -3.88 -24.31 -13.45
C LYS A 353 -5.32 -24.82 -13.25
N LEU A 354 -6.31 -23.93 -13.18
CA LEU A 354 -7.73 -24.27 -13.06
C LEU A 354 -8.26 -25.04 -14.28
N MET A 355 -7.52 -25.03 -15.39
CA MET A 355 -7.82 -25.80 -16.61
C MET A 355 -7.47 -27.30 -16.51
N SER A 356 -6.75 -27.72 -15.47
CA SER A 356 -6.25 -29.10 -15.34
C SER A 356 -6.28 -29.65 -13.90
N TYR A 357 -6.63 -28.82 -12.92
CA TYR A 357 -6.70 -29.17 -11.51
C TYR A 357 -7.97 -28.56 -10.90
N PRO A 358 -8.54 -29.16 -9.84
CA PRO A 358 -9.65 -28.53 -9.11
C PRO A 358 -9.26 -27.12 -8.65
N PRO A 359 -10.23 -26.21 -8.49
CA PRO A 359 -9.94 -24.90 -7.92
C PRO A 359 -9.34 -25.05 -6.53
N LEU A 360 -8.42 -24.14 -6.18
CA LEU A 360 -7.95 -24.08 -4.80
C LEU A 360 -9.16 -23.90 -3.87
N PRO A 361 -9.21 -24.58 -2.70
CA PRO A 361 -10.19 -24.30 -1.67
C PRO A 361 -10.37 -22.79 -1.46
N ARG A 362 -11.58 -22.31 -1.77
CA ARG A 362 -11.97 -20.91 -1.49
C ARG A 362 -12.15 -20.81 0.02
N PRO A 363 -11.52 -19.83 0.71
CA PRO A 363 -11.71 -19.66 2.15
C PRO A 363 -13.21 -19.62 2.48
N SER A 364 -13.66 -20.65 3.19
CA SER A 364 -15.03 -20.86 3.62
C SER A 364 -15.01 -21.22 5.10
N LEU A 365 -16.12 -20.98 5.81
CA LEU A 365 -16.25 -21.36 7.22
C LEU A 365 -15.91 -22.83 7.47
N GLN A 366 -16.34 -23.73 6.57
CA GLN A 366 -15.97 -25.15 6.60
C GLN A 366 -14.44 -25.39 6.55
N GLN A 367 -13.66 -24.59 5.81
CA GLN A 367 -12.20 -24.72 5.82
C GLN A 367 -11.56 -24.11 7.07
N VAL A 368 -12.20 -23.12 7.71
CA VAL A 368 -11.80 -22.69 9.05
C VAL A 368 -11.99 -23.84 10.03
N GLU A 369 -13.13 -24.54 9.97
CA GLU A 369 -13.47 -25.67 10.82
C GLU A 369 -12.56 -26.89 10.55
N GLU A 370 -12.36 -27.28 9.29
CA GLU A 370 -11.41 -28.35 8.90
C GLU A 370 -9.99 -28.02 9.34
N GLN A 371 -9.55 -26.76 9.24
CA GLN A 371 -8.24 -26.33 9.70
C GLN A 371 -8.12 -26.33 11.23
N LEU A 372 -9.15 -25.91 11.95
CA LEU A 372 -9.19 -25.98 13.42
C LEU A 372 -9.16 -27.44 13.90
N GLN A 373 -9.94 -28.33 13.28
CA GLN A 373 -9.91 -29.77 13.55
C GLN A 373 -8.53 -30.38 13.27
N PHE A 374 -7.88 -30.00 12.17
CA PHE A 374 -6.52 -30.45 11.85
C PHE A 374 -5.49 -29.93 12.85
N ASN A 375 -5.66 -28.72 13.39
CA ASN A 375 -4.78 -28.15 14.41
C ASN A 375 -4.92 -28.89 15.75
N GLU A 376 -6.14 -29.25 16.17
CA GLU A 376 -6.34 -30.10 17.35
C GLU A 376 -5.73 -31.50 17.16
N VAL A 377 -5.81 -32.08 15.94
CA VAL A 377 -5.13 -33.34 15.62
C VAL A 377 -3.60 -33.19 15.68
N LEU A 378 -3.02 -32.14 15.10
CA LEU A 378 -1.58 -31.87 15.21
C LEU A 378 -1.15 -31.68 16.68
N LYS A 379 -1.94 -30.95 17.48
CA LYS A 379 -1.69 -30.74 18.90
C LYS A 379 -1.75 -32.04 19.70
N ALA A 380 -2.65 -32.96 19.35
CA ALA A 380 -2.75 -34.29 19.95
C ALA A 380 -1.70 -35.29 19.43
N MET A 381 -1.03 -34.99 18.31
CA MET A 381 0.06 -35.81 17.74
C MET A 381 1.46 -35.28 18.11
N ALA A 382 1.56 -34.06 18.65
CA ALA A 382 2.80 -33.59 19.27
C ALA A 382 3.11 -34.45 20.50
N PRO A 383 4.38 -34.88 20.70
CA PRO A 383 4.76 -35.56 21.94
C PRO A 383 4.62 -34.60 23.12
N ASP A 384 4.22 -35.13 24.27
CA ASP A 384 4.07 -34.40 25.53
C ASP A 384 5.44 -33.98 26.09
N VAL A 385 6.00 -32.92 25.50
CA VAL A 385 7.15 -32.18 26.03
C VAL A 385 6.57 -31.21 27.06
N GLY A 386 6.51 -31.68 28.31
CA GLY A 386 5.76 -31.02 29.39
C GLY A 386 6.07 -29.53 29.57
N GLU A 387 5.06 -28.79 30.01
CA GLU A 387 5.06 -27.32 30.13
C GLU A 387 6.03 -26.82 31.22
N GLU A 388 7.33 -26.79 30.92
CA GLU A 388 8.29 -25.98 31.68
C GLU A 388 8.08 -24.49 31.36
N ASP A 389 7.81 -23.70 32.41
CA ASP A 389 7.52 -22.26 32.35
C ASP A 389 8.70 -21.46 31.75
N GLN A 390 8.57 -21.09 30.46
CA GLN A 390 9.54 -20.27 29.74
C GLN A 390 8.98 -18.88 29.41
N SER A 391 8.66 -18.11 30.45
CA SER A 391 8.34 -16.68 30.40
C SER A 391 9.56 -15.78 30.05
N MET A 392 10.22 -16.05 28.92
CA MET A 392 11.38 -15.30 28.42
C MET A 392 11.08 -14.39 27.22
N ASN A 393 10.63 -13.17 27.51
CA ASN A 393 10.57 -12.08 26.53
C ASN A 393 11.99 -11.66 26.08
N VAL A 394 12.33 -11.92 24.82
CA VAL A 394 13.61 -11.53 24.20
C VAL A 394 13.35 -10.72 22.91
N PRO A 395 13.86 -9.48 22.77
CA PRO A 395 13.47 -8.60 21.68
C PRO A 395 14.09 -8.96 20.31
N ASP A 396 13.23 -9.08 19.29
CA ASP A 396 13.62 -9.46 17.92
C ASP A 396 14.59 -8.46 17.27
N THR A 397 15.65 -8.97 16.64
CA THR A 397 16.72 -8.16 16.05
C THR A 397 16.77 -8.16 14.52
N GLY A 398 15.64 -8.41 13.86
CA GLY A 398 15.45 -8.21 12.42
C GLY A 398 15.53 -6.75 11.95
N GLY A 399 16.10 -6.53 10.76
CA GLY A 399 16.07 -5.24 10.06
C GLY A 399 14.92 -5.18 9.06
N GLU A 400 13.68 -5.32 9.54
CA GLU A 400 12.47 -5.38 8.72
C GLU A 400 11.55 -4.18 9.01
N GLU A 401 10.62 -3.89 8.10
CA GLU A 401 9.62 -2.82 8.28
C GLU A 401 8.54 -3.31 9.26
N ILE A 402 8.70 -2.97 10.55
CA ILE A 402 7.76 -3.29 11.63
C ILE A 402 6.76 -2.14 11.79
N GLY A 403 5.49 -2.42 11.51
CA GLY A 403 4.38 -1.71 12.16
C GLY A 403 4.16 -2.32 13.54
N GLU A 404 4.48 -1.59 14.61
CA GLU A 404 4.39 -2.08 15.99
C GLU A 404 2.93 -2.43 16.36
N ARG A 405 2.62 -3.72 16.54
CA ARG A 405 1.44 -4.18 17.30
C ARG A 405 1.88 -4.38 18.75
N GLU A 406 1.68 -3.37 19.59
CA GLU A 406 1.76 -3.52 21.05
C GLU A 406 0.44 -4.16 21.55
N LYS A 407 0.52 -5.33 22.18
CA LYS A 407 -0.56 -5.92 22.99
C LYS A 407 -0.26 -5.66 24.47
N GLY A 408 -1.30 -5.50 25.28
CA GLY A 408 -1.22 -5.63 26.74
C GLY A 408 -2.17 -6.74 27.17
N GLU A 409 -1.71 -7.62 28.05
CA GLU A 409 -2.50 -8.71 28.62
C GLU A 409 -3.21 -8.26 29.92
N ALA A 410 -4.17 -9.06 30.38
CA ALA A 410 -4.94 -8.81 31.59
C ALA A 410 -5.16 -10.11 32.37
N MET A 411 -5.16 -10.02 33.70
CA MET A 411 -5.32 -11.16 34.61
C MET A 411 -6.77 -11.65 34.71
N LEU A 412 -6.92 -12.91 35.12
CA LEU A 412 -8.15 -13.62 35.50
C LEU A 412 -7.91 -14.29 36.89
N PRO A 413 -8.90 -14.93 37.59
CA PRO A 413 -10.29 -15.25 37.23
C PRO A 413 -11.32 -14.57 38.21
N ASN A 414 -12.60 -14.95 38.45
CA ASN A 414 -13.39 -16.20 38.27
C ASN A 414 -14.94 -15.89 38.13
N PRO A 415 -15.94 -16.81 38.26
CA PRO A 415 -17.04 -16.88 37.25
C PRO A 415 -18.50 -16.86 37.76
N ALA A 416 -19.48 -16.64 36.86
CA ALA A 416 -20.89 -17.10 37.01
C ALA A 416 -21.70 -17.07 35.67
N ILE A 417 -22.70 -17.94 35.56
CA ILE A 417 -23.73 -18.05 34.48
C ILE A 417 -24.79 -16.90 34.55
N VAL A 418 -25.71 -16.63 33.60
CA VAL A 418 -26.43 -17.37 32.51
C VAL A 418 -26.87 -16.33 31.41
N ASP A 419 -27.46 -16.57 30.22
CA ASP A 419 -27.92 -17.73 29.40
C ASP A 419 -28.03 -17.30 27.88
N ASN A 420 -28.66 -18.12 27.03
CA ASN A 420 -28.91 -17.98 25.59
C ASN A 420 -30.16 -17.15 25.21
N LEU A 421 -30.14 -16.52 24.03
CA LEU A 421 -31.30 -16.23 23.14
C LEU A 421 -30.78 -15.82 21.72
N PRO A 422 -31.52 -16.06 20.61
CA PRO A 422 -30.99 -15.96 19.24
C PRO A 422 -31.06 -14.55 18.62
N ALA A 423 -30.20 -14.31 17.63
CA ALA A 423 -30.06 -13.02 16.95
C ALA A 423 -31.21 -12.71 15.96
N LYS A 424 -31.59 -11.42 15.87
CA LYS A 424 -32.48 -10.87 14.84
C LYS A 424 -31.67 -10.17 13.73
N PRO A 425 -32.16 -10.15 12.47
CA PRO A 425 -31.45 -9.52 11.36
C PRO A 425 -31.33 -8.00 11.52
N LYS A 426 -30.17 -7.43 11.16
CA LYS A 426 -29.90 -5.99 11.18
C LYS A 426 -30.39 -5.33 9.89
N THR A 427 -31.26 -4.33 10.02
CA THR A 427 -31.68 -3.45 8.91
C THR A 427 -30.63 -2.37 8.60
N PRO A 428 -30.62 -1.80 7.38
CA PRO A 428 -29.59 -0.85 6.95
C PRO A 428 -29.67 0.49 7.70
N ALA A 429 -28.50 1.15 7.83
CA ALA A 429 -28.34 2.37 8.60
C ALA A 429 -29.10 3.58 7.99
N LYS A 430 -29.72 4.38 8.86
CA LYS A 430 -30.33 5.67 8.51
C LYS A 430 -29.43 6.84 8.90
N ASN A 431 -29.53 7.94 8.16
CA ASN A 431 -28.78 9.18 8.40
C ASN A 431 -29.04 9.71 9.82
N ARG A 432 -27.97 10.05 10.54
CA ARG A 432 -28.05 10.72 11.85
C ARG A 432 -28.05 12.24 11.67
N TYR A 433 -29.20 12.87 11.85
CA TYR A 433 -29.26 14.29 12.23
C TYR A 433 -29.00 14.40 13.74
N LYS A 434 -28.43 15.52 14.20
CA LYS A 434 -28.40 15.82 15.65
C LYS A 434 -29.80 16.27 16.08
N GLU A 435 -30.48 15.45 16.87
CA GLU A 435 -31.74 15.85 17.51
C GLU A 435 -31.48 16.93 18.58
N VAL A 436 -32.29 17.99 18.57
CA VAL A 436 -32.23 19.06 19.57
C VAL A 436 -33.30 18.79 20.62
N THR A 437 -32.90 18.22 21.75
CA THR A 437 -33.79 17.91 22.88
C THR A 437 -34.10 19.18 23.67
N VAL A 438 -35.29 19.74 23.49
CA VAL A 438 -35.78 20.90 24.28
C VAL A 438 -36.59 20.42 25.48
N ASN A 439 -36.33 20.96 26.66
CA ASN A 439 -37.12 20.69 27.86
C ASN A 439 -38.52 21.30 27.72
N LEU A 440 -39.56 20.47 27.82
CA LEU A 440 -40.95 20.87 27.59
C LEU A 440 -41.44 21.94 28.58
N ASN A 441 -40.99 21.89 29.83
CA ASN A 441 -41.36 22.87 30.84
C ASN A 441 -40.72 24.22 30.53
N THR A 442 -39.43 24.23 30.17
CA THR A 442 -38.72 25.45 29.75
C THR A 442 -39.36 26.09 28.53
N LEU A 443 -39.80 25.29 27.56
CA LEU A 443 -40.54 25.77 26.39
C LEU A 443 -41.89 26.39 26.77
N LEU A 444 -42.66 25.75 27.67
CA LEU A 444 -43.95 26.29 28.13
C LEU A 444 -43.78 27.59 28.93
N THR A 445 -42.82 27.64 29.86
CA THR A 445 -42.51 28.88 30.61
C THR A 445 -42.06 30.01 29.68
N ALA A 446 -41.23 29.72 28.67
CA ALA A 446 -40.83 30.71 27.67
C ALA A 446 -42.01 31.18 26.80
N ALA A 447 -42.97 30.29 26.49
CA ALA A 447 -44.16 30.63 25.73
C ALA A 447 -45.12 31.52 26.53
N ASP A 448 -45.44 31.17 27.77
CA ASP A 448 -46.29 31.99 28.65
C ASP A 448 -45.66 33.38 28.92
N ALA A 449 -44.34 33.45 29.13
CA ALA A 449 -43.61 34.72 29.28
C ALA A 449 -43.59 35.60 28.00
N LEU A 450 -44.02 35.05 26.86
CA LEU A 450 -44.18 35.75 25.58
C LEU A 450 -45.67 35.91 25.17
N GLY A 451 -46.62 35.44 25.98
CA GLY A 451 -48.05 35.46 25.67
C GLY A 451 -48.48 34.46 24.60
N LEU A 452 -47.69 33.42 24.36
CA LEU A 452 -47.92 32.41 23.32
C LEU A 452 -48.63 31.18 23.90
N HIS A 453 -49.93 31.06 23.70
CA HIS A 453 -50.71 29.94 24.22
C HIS A 453 -50.71 28.72 23.28
N LEU A 454 -50.52 27.52 23.85
CA LEU A 454 -50.54 26.26 23.12
C LEU A 454 -51.95 25.94 22.59
N LEU A 455 -52.15 26.04 21.27
CA LEU A 455 -53.39 25.62 20.62
C LEU A 455 -53.65 24.12 20.84
N LYS A 456 -54.79 23.79 21.46
CA LYS A 456 -55.18 22.41 21.83
C LYS A 456 -55.61 21.57 20.61
N GLY A 457 -54.62 21.16 19.80
CA GLY A 457 -54.79 20.25 18.65
C GLY A 457 -53.83 19.06 18.70
N LYS A 458 -54.25 17.89 18.19
CA LYS A 458 -53.49 16.64 18.30
C LYS A 458 -52.14 16.71 17.54
N GLY A 459 -51.03 16.55 18.26
CA GLY A 459 -49.76 16.05 17.72
C GLY A 459 -48.74 17.04 17.16
N ARG A 460 -49.09 18.32 16.87
CA ARG A 460 -48.14 19.30 16.29
C ARG A 460 -47.85 20.55 17.14
N GLY A 461 -48.55 20.75 18.26
CA GLY A 461 -48.51 22.00 19.03
C GLY A 461 -47.12 22.46 19.46
N TYR A 462 -46.32 21.60 20.11
CA TYR A 462 -45.06 22.01 20.74
C TYR A 462 -43.96 22.42 19.75
N GLN A 463 -43.87 21.79 18.57
CA GLN A 463 -42.88 22.19 17.56
C GLN A 463 -43.22 23.56 16.97
N LEU A 464 -44.51 23.84 16.76
CA LEU A 464 -44.98 25.16 16.31
C LEU A 464 -44.73 26.22 17.39
N LEU A 465 -44.98 25.88 18.66
CA LEU A 465 -44.74 26.78 19.80
C LEU A 465 -43.26 27.14 19.94
N LEU A 466 -42.35 26.17 19.79
CA LEU A 466 -40.91 26.41 19.80
C LEU A 466 -40.49 27.37 18.68
N GLN A 467 -41.03 27.20 17.47
CA GLN A 467 -40.76 28.10 16.35
C GLN A 467 -41.26 29.52 16.64
N GLN A 468 -42.47 29.67 17.18
CA GLN A 468 -43.04 30.97 17.57
C GLN A 468 -42.25 31.67 18.69
N VAL A 469 -41.82 30.93 19.71
CA VAL A 469 -40.97 31.44 20.80
C VAL A 469 -39.66 32.00 20.25
N LEU A 470 -38.97 31.24 19.38
CA LEU A 470 -37.72 31.68 18.76
C LEU A 470 -37.89 32.92 17.87
N GLU A 471 -38.98 32.97 17.09
CA GLU A 471 -39.27 34.11 16.21
C GLU A 471 -39.57 35.41 16.99
N VAL A 472 -40.31 35.30 18.09
CA VAL A 472 -40.59 36.46 18.98
C VAL A 472 -39.34 36.93 19.72
N ILE A 473 -38.46 36.01 20.15
CA ILE A 473 -37.17 36.36 20.77
C ILE A 473 -36.30 37.14 19.77
N GLY A 474 -36.15 36.65 18.53
CA GLY A 474 -35.37 37.34 17.49
C GLY A 474 -35.90 38.75 17.18
N LYS A 475 -37.23 38.90 17.07
CA LYS A 475 -37.87 40.23 16.86
C LYS A 475 -37.68 41.16 18.06
N ARG A 476 -37.74 40.65 19.29
CA ARG A 476 -37.45 41.46 20.50
C ARG A 476 -35.99 41.91 20.56
N GLN A 477 -35.04 41.04 20.20
CA GLN A 477 -33.62 41.41 20.15
C GLN A 477 -33.35 42.49 19.11
N HIS A 478 -33.89 42.35 17.89
CA HIS A 478 -33.75 43.37 16.83
C HIS A 478 -34.32 44.74 17.25
N ASN A 479 -35.52 44.75 17.86
CA ASN A 479 -36.13 45.99 18.37
C ASN A 479 -35.41 46.58 19.60
N GLN A 480 -34.68 45.78 20.38
CA GLN A 480 -33.82 46.27 21.46
C GLN A 480 -32.53 46.90 20.94
N SER A 481 -32.01 46.49 19.78
CA SER A 481 -30.90 47.19 19.12
C SER A 481 -31.34 48.58 18.66
N LEU A 482 -32.45 48.68 17.92
CA LEU A 482 -32.96 49.96 17.40
C LEU A 482 -33.24 50.98 18.53
N ARG A 483 -33.86 50.54 19.64
CA ARG A 483 -34.12 51.40 20.81
C ARG A 483 -32.88 51.79 21.63
N ARG A 484 -31.69 51.27 21.31
CA ARG A 484 -30.42 51.73 21.92
C ARG A 484 -29.80 52.88 21.15
N GLU A 485 -30.19 53.10 19.90
CA GLU A 485 -29.72 54.21 19.07
C GLU A 485 -30.54 55.49 19.35
N GLU A 486 -31.84 55.37 19.65
CA GLU A 486 -32.71 56.51 19.99
C GLU A 486 -32.46 57.10 21.40
N ASN A 487 -31.89 56.32 22.33
CA ASN A 487 -31.77 56.69 23.75
C ASN A 487 -30.42 57.34 24.14
N GLN A 488 -29.63 57.84 23.17
CA GLN A 488 -28.26 58.31 23.43
C GLN A 488 -28.09 59.83 23.63
N GLU A 489 -29.14 60.64 23.44
CA GLU A 489 -29.07 62.12 23.62
C GLU A 489 -29.56 62.64 24.98
N GLU A 490 -30.36 61.87 25.73
CA GLU A 490 -30.85 62.27 27.08
C GLU A 490 -30.20 61.46 28.22
N ILE A 491 -29.01 61.89 28.64
CA ILE A 491 -28.58 61.97 30.07
C ILE A 491 -27.36 62.90 30.11
N SER A 492 -27.55 64.10 30.65
CA SER A 492 -26.48 65.06 30.91
C SER A 492 -26.67 65.70 32.29
N GLY A 493 -25.62 65.67 33.10
CA GLY A 493 -25.52 66.44 34.35
C GLY A 493 -25.91 65.72 35.64
N ARG A 494 -24.98 64.94 36.22
CA ARG A 494 -24.84 64.90 37.69
C ARG A 494 -23.46 64.47 38.19
N SER A 495 -22.83 65.36 38.96
CA SER A 495 -21.78 65.08 39.97
C SER A 495 -20.48 64.39 39.54
N LEU A 496 -19.63 65.12 38.81
CA LEU A 496 -18.19 64.84 38.70
C LEU A 496 -17.53 64.57 40.06
N VAL A 497 -16.50 63.70 40.05
CA VAL A 497 -15.35 63.51 40.98
C VAL A 497 -15.00 62.03 41.21
N GLN A 498 -15.82 61.06 40.77
CA GLN A 498 -15.44 59.62 40.74
C GLN A 498 -15.48 58.97 39.34
N ASP A 499 -15.87 59.70 38.29
CA ASP A 499 -16.19 59.11 36.98
C ASP A 499 -15.01 58.62 36.13
N GLU A 500 -13.78 59.14 36.28
CA GLU A 500 -12.69 58.81 35.34
C GLU A 500 -12.27 57.33 35.42
N GLU A 501 -12.12 56.76 36.62
CA GLU A 501 -11.69 55.37 36.79
C GLU A 501 -12.75 54.37 36.28
N ASP A 502 -14.04 54.69 36.44
CA ASP A 502 -15.14 53.84 35.96
C ASP A 502 -15.44 54.05 34.47
N ARG A 503 -15.15 55.25 33.92
CA ARG A 503 -15.16 55.52 32.48
C ARG A 503 -14.07 54.72 31.76
N ASP A 504 -12.85 54.66 32.28
CA ASP A 504 -11.77 53.89 31.67
C ASP A 504 -12.06 52.37 31.71
N LYS A 505 -12.62 51.86 32.82
CA LYS A 505 -13.15 50.48 32.89
C LYS A 505 -14.26 50.23 31.87
N LEU A 506 -15.14 51.22 31.62
CA LEU A 506 -16.22 51.10 30.64
C LEU A 506 -15.67 51.07 29.20
N VAL A 507 -14.67 51.90 28.89
CA VAL A 507 -13.97 51.90 27.58
C VAL A 507 -13.24 50.58 27.36
N GLN A 508 -12.43 50.11 28.32
CA GLN A 508 -11.77 48.81 28.24
C GLN A 508 -12.77 47.68 27.99
N LYS A 509 -13.91 47.69 28.69
CA LYS A 509 -14.96 46.69 28.53
C LYS A 509 -15.71 46.79 27.20
N MET A 510 -15.80 47.97 26.61
CA MET A 510 -16.27 48.14 25.22
C MET A 510 -15.28 47.56 24.22
N ASP A 511 -13.97 47.77 24.40
CA ASP A 511 -12.95 47.19 23.53
C ASP A 511 -12.90 45.66 23.64
N GLU A 512 -13.00 45.10 24.84
CA GLU A 512 -13.14 43.65 25.06
C GLU A 512 -14.38 43.07 24.36
N LEU A 513 -15.53 43.76 24.43
CA LEU A 513 -16.75 43.34 23.73
C LEU A 513 -16.64 43.50 22.21
N SER A 514 -15.95 44.53 21.72
CA SER A 514 -15.67 44.76 20.29
C SER A 514 -14.77 43.65 19.71
N GLN A 515 -13.73 43.25 20.46
CA GLN A 515 -12.88 42.11 20.12
C GLN A 515 -13.66 40.79 20.12
N GLN A 516 -14.52 40.55 21.11
CA GLN A 516 -15.38 39.36 21.17
C GLN A 516 -16.38 39.32 19.99
N MET A 517 -17.00 40.44 19.64
CA MET A 517 -17.86 40.55 18.46
C MET A 517 -17.11 40.31 17.14
N THR A 518 -15.85 40.77 17.04
CA THR A 518 -14.98 40.51 15.88
C THR A 518 -14.68 39.02 15.73
N VAL A 519 -14.33 38.34 16.83
CA VAL A 519 -14.09 36.88 16.84
C VAL A 519 -15.37 36.09 16.50
N LEU A 520 -16.52 36.50 17.04
CA LEU A 520 -17.83 35.89 16.72
C LEU A 520 -18.20 36.06 15.24
N SER A 521 -17.99 37.26 14.68
CA SER A 521 -18.23 37.54 13.26
C SER A 521 -17.37 36.65 12.35
N GLN A 522 -16.07 36.55 12.63
CA GLN A 522 -15.16 35.65 11.91
C GLN A 522 -15.59 34.17 12.04
N HIS A 523 -16.05 33.74 13.21
CA HIS A 523 -16.54 32.36 13.42
C HIS A 523 -17.82 32.07 12.62
N VAL A 524 -18.76 33.02 12.55
CA VAL A 524 -19.96 32.91 11.70
C VAL A 524 -19.58 32.83 10.23
N GLN A 525 -18.65 33.67 9.76
CA GLN A 525 -18.20 33.66 8.37
C GLN A 525 -17.46 32.38 7.99
N ASN A 526 -16.62 31.84 8.88
CA ASN A 526 -15.99 30.52 8.69
C ASN A 526 -17.07 29.41 8.61
N THR A 527 -18.06 29.44 9.50
CA THR A 527 -19.18 28.47 9.51
C THR A 527 -20.01 28.53 8.22
N GLN A 528 -20.10 29.69 7.57
CA GLN A 528 -20.78 29.84 6.28
C GLN A 528 -19.98 29.16 5.14
N VAL A 529 -18.66 29.38 5.07
CA VAL A 529 -17.78 28.72 4.09
C VAL A 529 -17.78 27.19 4.27
N GLU A 530 -17.86 26.69 5.51
CA GLU A 530 -18.04 25.26 5.79
C GLU A 530 -19.37 24.72 5.26
N ARG A 531 -20.49 25.46 5.43
CA ARG A 531 -21.81 25.07 4.90
C ARG A 531 -21.82 25.02 3.37
N GLU A 532 -21.21 26.00 2.71
CA GLU A 532 -21.08 26.04 1.26
C GLU A 532 -20.23 24.87 0.75
N SER A 533 -19.12 24.56 1.43
CA SER A 533 -18.27 23.40 1.13
C SER A 533 -19.02 22.07 1.29
N VAL A 534 -19.82 21.91 2.35
CA VAL A 534 -20.68 20.73 2.57
C VAL A 534 -21.78 20.62 1.49
N SER A 535 -22.33 21.74 1.03
CA SER A 535 -23.31 21.77 -0.07
C SER A 535 -22.70 21.29 -1.39
N LEU A 536 -21.49 21.76 -1.72
CA LEU A 536 -20.75 21.31 -2.91
C LEU A 536 -20.46 19.80 -2.85
N LEU A 537 -19.99 19.29 -1.71
CA LEU A 537 -19.75 17.86 -1.50
C LEU A 537 -21.04 17.02 -1.58
N ALA A 538 -22.18 17.52 -1.10
CA ALA A 538 -23.47 16.85 -1.23
C ALA A 538 -23.93 16.74 -2.69
N ASN A 539 -23.68 17.77 -3.50
CA ASN A 539 -23.93 17.77 -4.94
C ASN A 539 -23.00 16.79 -5.67
N GLU A 540 -21.72 16.74 -5.32
CA GLU A 540 -20.76 15.77 -5.89
C GLU A 540 -21.14 14.32 -5.56
N VAL A 541 -21.48 14.02 -4.29
CA VAL A 541 -21.98 12.69 -3.88
C VAL A 541 -23.26 12.31 -4.63
N THR A 542 -24.14 13.28 -4.93
CA THR A 542 -25.35 13.03 -5.72
C THR A 542 -25.03 12.74 -7.18
N SER A 543 -24.06 13.44 -7.77
CA SER A 543 -23.56 13.19 -9.13
C SER A 543 -22.91 11.80 -9.25
N LEU A 544 -22.02 11.46 -8.31
CA LEU A 544 -21.35 10.15 -8.25
C LEU A 544 -22.34 8.99 -8.07
N ARG A 545 -23.42 9.17 -7.29
CA ARG A 545 -24.51 8.19 -7.19
C ARG A 545 -25.24 7.98 -8.51
N LYS A 546 -25.48 9.05 -9.29
CA LYS A 546 -26.09 8.93 -10.61
C LYS A 546 -25.17 8.19 -11.59
N GLN A 547 -23.87 8.49 -11.59
CA GLN A 547 -22.88 7.77 -12.41
C GLN A 547 -22.79 6.29 -12.04
N LEU A 548 -22.78 5.97 -10.74
CA LEU A 548 -22.78 4.57 -10.26
C LEU A 548 -24.03 3.81 -10.70
N GLN A 549 -25.21 4.45 -10.66
CA GLN A 549 -26.46 3.86 -11.14
C GLN A 549 -26.41 3.56 -12.65
N GLN A 550 -25.88 4.49 -13.46
CA GLN A 550 -25.71 4.29 -14.91
C GLN A 550 -24.74 3.14 -15.22
N LEU A 551 -23.64 2.99 -14.46
CA LEU A 551 -22.70 1.88 -14.62
C LEU A 551 -23.29 0.52 -14.19
N ILE A 552 -24.23 0.51 -13.24
CA ILE A 552 -24.99 -0.69 -12.87
C ILE A 552 -25.93 -1.11 -14.01
N GLU A 553 -26.66 -0.14 -14.59
CA GLU A 553 -27.55 -0.38 -15.73
C GLU A 553 -26.78 -0.84 -16.99
N GLU A 554 -25.61 -0.27 -17.25
CA GLU A 554 -24.70 -0.70 -18.32
C GLU A 554 -24.17 -2.12 -18.09
N ARG A 555 -23.72 -2.44 -16.88
CA ARG A 555 -23.29 -3.81 -16.49
C ARG A 555 -24.40 -4.82 -16.74
N ASP A 556 -25.63 -4.53 -16.32
CA ASP A 556 -26.75 -5.48 -16.41
C ASP A 556 -27.22 -5.65 -17.85
N SER A 557 -27.13 -4.60 -18.67
CA SER A 557 -27.28 -4.67 -20.13
C SER A 557 -26.21 -5.55 -20.78
N LEU A 558 -24.94 -5.38 -20.42
CA LEU A 558 -23.83 -6.17 -20.96
C LEU A 558 -23.89 -7.63 -20.52
N GLN A 559 -24.26 -7.92 -19.26
CA GLN A 559 -24.49 -9.29 -18.80
C GLN A 559 -25.63 -9.95 -19.58
N SER A 560 -26.74 -9.22 -19.78
CA SER A 560 -27.87 -9.70 -20.61
C SER A 560 -27.48 -9.98 -22.07
N GLN A 561 -26.45 -9.30 -22.60
CA GLN A 561 -25.90 -9.58 -23.93
C GLN A 561 -25.00 -10.83 -23.91
N VAL A 562 -24.16 -11.01 -22.90
CA VAL A 562 -23.33 -12.22 -22.74
C VAL A 562 -24.18 -13.47 -22.58
N GLU A 563 -25.26 -13.42 -21.79
CA GLU A 563 -26.20 -14.53 -21.61
C GLU A 563 -26.91 -14.92 -22.92
N ARG A 564 -27.16 -13.97 -23.83
CA ARG A 564 -27.70 -14.24 -25.18
C ARG A 564 -26.67 -14.84 -26.14
N LEU A 565 -25.37 -14.58 -25.95
CA LEU A 565 -24.30 -15.11 -26.80
C LEU A 565 -23.83 -16.51 -26.38
N LEU A 566 -24.04 -16.89 -25.12
CA LEU A 566 -23.60 -18.19 -24.58
C LEU A 566 -24.15 -19.42 -25.34
N PRO A 567 -25.43 -19.48 -25.77
CA PRO A 567 -25.93 -20.60 -26.58
C PRO A 567 -25.26 -20.69 -27.96
N LEU A 568 -25.00 -19.55 -28.61
CA LEU A 568 -24.31 -19.50 -29.90
C LEU A 568 -22.84 -19.95 -29.78
N GLN A 569 -22.20 -19.66 -28.65
CA GLN A 569 -20.86 -20.17 -28.35
C GLN A 569 -20.87 -21.70 -28.17
N GLN A 570 -21.88 -22.25 -27.50
CA GLN A 570 -22.05 -23.70 -27.32
C GLN A 570 -22.34 -24.41 -28.66
N GLU A 571 -23.20 -23.84 -29.50
CA GLU A 571 -23.47 -24.36 -30.84
C GLU A 571 -22.23 -24.31 -31.74
N GLY A 572 -21.47 -23.21 -31.70
CA GLY A 572 -20.17 -23.09 -32.39
C GLY A 572 -19.09 -24.07 -31.89
N GLN A 573 -19.19 -24.57 -30.65
CA GLN A 573 -18.37 -25.68 -30.16
C GLN A 573 -18.88 -27.03 -30.66
N ARG A 574 -20.21 -27.26 -30.65
CA ARG A 574 -20.85 -28.49 -31.16
C ARG A 574 -20.51 -28.73 -32.63
N LEU A 575 -20.66 -27.70 -33.47
CA LEU A 575 -20.34 -27.75 -34.90
C LEU A 575 -18.85 -28.02 -35.16
N LYS A 576 -17.94 -27.53 -34.30
CA LYS A 576 -16.50 -27.85 -34.40
C LYS A 576 -16.21 -29.32 -34.06
N GLN A 577 -16.92 -29.90 -33.09
CA GLN A 577 -16.79 -31.33 -32.77
C GLN A 577 -17.36 -32.21 -33.89
N GLU A 578 -18.52 -31.84 -34.45
CA GLU A 578 -19.12 -32.52 -35.61
C GLU A 578 -18.19 -32.48 -36.83
N LEU A 579 -17.59 -31.32 -37.14
CA LEU A 579 -16.65 -31.15 -38.25
C LEU A 579 -15.34 -31.93 -38.05
N GLN A 580 -14.82 -31.97 -36.82
CA GLN A 580 -13.64 -32.79 -36.50
C GLN A 580 -13.94 -34.29 -36.70
N LEU A 581 -15.06 -34.76 -36.17
CA LEU A 581 -15.49 -36.16 -36.31
C LEU A 581 -15.75 -36.55 -37.77
N ALA A 582 -16.28 -35.64 -38.59
CA ALA A 582 -16.40 -35.82 -40.04
C ALA A 582 -15.03 -35.92 -40.74
N ARG A 583 -14.05 -35.10 -40.33
CA ARG A 583 -12.67 -35.13 -40.85
C ARG A 583 -11.96 -36.44 -40.48
N ASP A 584 -12.13 -36.92 -39.25
CA ASP A 584 -11.53 -38.17 -38.80
C ASP A 584 -12.11 -39.39 -39.51
N ARG A 585 -13.42 -39.39 -39.80
CA ARG A 585 -14.05 -40.39 -40.69
C ARG A 585 -13.49 -40.34 -42.11
N LEU A 586 -13.28 -39.15 -42.69
CA LEU A 586 -12.69 -39.01 -44.02
C LEU A 586 -11.25 -39.57 -44.08
N ASN A 587 -10.45 -39.32 -43.03
CA ASN A 587 -9.11 -39.89 -42.90
C ASN A 587 -9.14 -41.43 -42.80
N GLN A 588 -10.11 -42.00 -42.07
CA GLN A 588 -10.31 -43.45 -41.99
C GLN A 588 -10.65 -44.06 -43.36
N PHE A 589 -11.54 -43.43 -44.15
CA PHE A 589 -11.82 -43.87 -45.51
C PHE A 589 -10.61 -43.79 -46.44
N LEU A 590 -9.78 -42.74 -46.32
CA LEU A 590 -8.53 -42.61 -47.08
C LEU A 590 -7.54 -43.74 -46.75
N HIS A 591 -7.36 -44.07 -45.47
CA HIS A 591 -6.49 -45.18 -45.07
C HIS A 591 -7.01 -46.54 -45.54
N LEU A 592 -8.32 -46.79 -45.50
CA LEU A 592 -8.91 -48.03 -46.02
C LEU A 592 -8.74 -48.15 -47.54
N ALA A 593 -8.92 -47.05 -48.29
CA ALA A 593 -8.71 -47.03 -49.74
C ALA A 593 -7.23 -47.25 -50.12
N GLN A 594 -6.30 -46.70 -49.35
CA GLN A 594 -4.85 -46.92 -49.55
C GLN A 594 -4.43 -48.35 -49.19
N GLY A 595 -4.98 -48.93 -48.12
CA GLY A 595 -4.72 -50.32 -47.75
C GLY A 595 -5.19 -51.31 -48.82
N ALA A 596 -6.43 -51.14 -49.32
CA ALA A 596 -7.00 -52.01 -50.36
C ALA A 596 -6.22 -51.97 -51.70
N ALA A 597 -5.53 -50.86 -52.00
CA ALA A 597 -4.67 -50.77 -53.17
C ALA A 597 -3.32 -51.53 -53.01
N SER A 598 -2.94 -51.89 -51.78
CA SER A 598 -1.64 -52.49 -51.47
C SER A 598 -1.60 -54.02 -51.56
N GLU A 599 -2.74 -54.70 -51.67
CA GLU A 599 -2.82 -56.17 -51.75
C GLU A 599 -2.93 -56.70 -53.20
N MET A 600 -2.89 -55.83 -54.21
CA MET A 600 -3.00 -56.21 -55.64
C MET A 600 -1.74 -55.87 -56.45
N ALA A 601 -0.56 -56.21 -55.92
CA ALA A 601 0.70 -56.19 -56.66
C ALA A 601 1.46 -57.53 -56.47
N PRO A 602 1.57 -58.39 -57.49
CA PRO A 602 2.35 -59.62 -57.40
C PRO A 602 3.86 -59.35 -57.48
N ASP A 603 4.64 -60.32 -57.00
CA ASP A 603 6.11 -60.31 -57.01
C ASP A 603 6.71 -59.93 -58.38
N SER A 604 7.72 -59.07 -58.36
CA SER A 604 8.63 -58.86 -59.50
C SER A 604 9.99 -58.44 -58.99
N GLN A 605 10.98 -59.29 -59.24
CA GLN A 605 12.31 -59.20 -58.63
C GLN A 605 13.22 -58.18 -59.33
N ASN A 606 14.09 -57.55 -58.52
CA ASN A 606 15.50 -57.34 -58.84
C ASN A 606 15.87 -56.58 -60.15
N GLN A 607 16.28 -55.31 -60.02
CA GLN A 607 17.67 -54.94 -60.36
C GLN A 607 18.12 -53.56 -59.84
N LYS A 608 19.43 -53.48 -59.55
CA LYS A 608 20.20 -52.25 -59.27
C LYS A 608 20.65 -51.64 -60.61
N PRO A 609 20.69 -50.30 -60.74
CA PRO A 609 21.98 -49.69 -61.07
C PRO A 609 22.26 -48.39 -60.30
N GLU A 610 23.53 -47.96 -60.34
CA GLU A 610 23.95 -46.61 -59.95
C GLU A 610 23.61 -45.60 -61.05
N GLY A 611 23.29 -44.36 -60.67
CA GLY A 611 22.93 -43.30 -61.62
C GLY A 611 23.00 -41.91 -61.01
N SER A 612 24.10 -41.19 -61.28
CA SER A 612 24.17 -39.74 -61.05
C SER A 612 23.23 -39.01 -62.02
N LEU A 613 22.48 -38.01 -61.53
CA LEU A 613 22.44 -36.65 -62.09
C LEU A 613 21.45 -35.77 -61.31
N SER A 614 21.88 -34.54 -61.01
CA SER A 614 20.97 -33.46 -60.57
C SER A 614 20.30 -32.82 -61.79
N PRO A 615 19.00 -32.49 -61.72
CA PRO A 615 18.41 -31.47 -62.58
C PRO A 615 18.05 -30.22 -61.75
N SER A 616 18.72 -29.11 -62.04
CA SER A 616 18.13 -27.78 -61.92
C SER A 616 16.98 -27.65 -62.92
N ASN A 617 15.91 -26.94 -62.57
CA ASN A 617 15.19 -26.09 -63.51
C ASN A 617 14.35 -25.03 -62.78
N ASP A 618 14.39 -23.82 -63.31
CA ASP A 618 13.66 -22.64 -62.85
C ASP A 618 12.24 -22.57 -63.48
N ILE A 619 11.66 -21.36 -63.50
CA ILE A 619 10.52 -20.90 -64.33
C ILE A 619 9.11 -21.24 -63.76
N PRO A 620 8.17 -20.27 -63.61
CA PRO A 620 8.33 -18.80 -63.59
C PRO A 620 7.62 -18.06 -62.44
N GLU A 621 8.05 -16.81 -62.28
CA GLU A 621 7.34 -15.71 -61.64
C GLU A 621 6.07 -15.31 -62.40
N ASN A 622 4.88 -15.38 -61.77
CA ASN A 622 3.83 -14.32 -61.72
C ASN A 622 2.43 -14.87 -61.37
N ALA A 623 1.79 -14.28 -60.34
CA ALA A 623 0.39 -13.82 -60.34
C ALA A 623 -0.08 -13.38 -58.92
N LEU A 624 -0.93 -12.35 -58.88
CA LEU A 624 -1.88 -12.06 -57.79
C LEU A 624 -1.36 -12.09 -56.33
N LYS A 625 -0.57 -11.08 -55.97
CA LYS A 625 -0.74 -10.45 -54.64
C LYS A 625 -1.90 -9.47 -54.74
N GLU A 626 -2.97 -9.69 -53.96
CA GLU A 626 -3.98 -8.66 -53.76
C GLU A 626 -3.37 -7.48 -52.99
N ARG A 627 -3.72 -6.26 -53.39
CA ARG A 627 -3.33 -5.03 -52.70
C ARG A 627 -4.34 -4.74 -51.61
N ASP A 628 -3.89 -4.69 -50.36
CA ASP A 628 -4.63 -4.01 -49.31
C ASP A 628 -4.18 -2.53 -49.30
N GLU A 629 -5.13 -1.59 -49.38
CA GLU A 629 -4.81 -0.21 -49.76
C GLU A 629 -4.38 0.67 -48.59
N GLY A 630 -3.05 0.80 -48.45
CA GLY A 630 -2.38 2.08 -48.25
C GLY A 630 -2.96 3.06 -47.22
N THR A 631 -2.56 2.92 -45.95
CA THR A 631 -2.45 4.07 -45.04
C THR A 631 -1.00 4.30 -44.62
N PHE A 632 -0.18 4.80 -45.55
CA PHE A 632 1.19 5.23 -45.27
C PHE A 632 1.18 6.45 -44.34
N LYS A 633 1.14 6.21 -43.02
CA LYS A 633 1.52 7.23 -42.05
C LYS A 633 3.00 7.56 -42.26
N SER A 634 3.27 8.74 -42.80
CA SER A 634 4.61 9.31 -42.82
C SER A 634 5.16 9.32 -41.39
N LYS A 635 6.34 8.72 -41.19
CA LYS A 635 7.07 8.89 -39.95
C LYS A 635 7.65 10.30 -39.97
N SER A 636 6.94 11.26 -39.38
CA SER A 636 7.53 12.55 -39.06
C SER A 636 8.80 12.30 -38.25
N HIS A 637 9.92 12.86 -38.72
CA HIS A 637 11.16 12.77 -37.97
C HIS A 637 11.07 13.73 -36.79
N ASP A 638 10.74 13.19 -35.61
CA ASP A 638 10.73 13.92 -34.34
C ASP A 638 12.10 14.60 -34.13
N VAL A 639 12.16 15.90 -34.43
CA VAL A 639 13.39 16.70 -34.33
C VAL A 639 13.74 16.94 -32.86
N SER A 640 12.73 17.02 -31.98
CA SER A 640 12.90 17.22 -30.55
C SER A 640 13.72 16.09 -29.91
N ALA A 641 13.55 14.85 -30.39
CA ALA A 641 14.20 13.66 -29.84
C ALA A 641 15.74 13.68 -29.89
N LYS A 642 16.36 14.59 -30.64
CA LYS A 642 17.83 14.76 -30.70
C LYS A 642 18.40 15.68 -29.61
N LEU A 643 17.58 16.48 -28.94
CA LEU A 643 18.02 17.48 -27.96
C LEU A 643 18.09 16.92 -26.54
N SER A 644 19.02 17.46 -25.72
CA SER A 644 19.11 17.10 -24.30
C SER A 644 17.78 17.39 -23.60
N PRO A 645 17.38 16.60 -22.59
CA PRO A 645 16.29 16.98 -21.70
C PRO A 645 16.44 18.41 -21.15
N ASP A 646 17.68 18.86 -20.94
CA ASP A 646 18.00 20.15 -20.34
C ASP A 646 17.94 21.31 -21.36
N ASP A 647 18.03 21.01 -22.67
CA ASP A 647 17.80 21.97 -23.77
C ASP A 647 16.30 22.06 -24.12
N ARG A 648 15.57 20.94 -24.03
CA ARG A 648 14.14 20.86 -24.35
C ARG A 648 13.24 21.58 -23.35
N ILE A 649 13.67 21.72 -22.10
CA ILE A 649 12.92 22.44 -21.06
C ILE A 649 12.74 23.93 -21.40
N PRO A 650 13.78 24.73 -21.67
CA PRO A 650 13.61 26.15 -22.00
C PRO A 650 12.86 26.36 -23.33
N ILE A 651 13.09 25.51 -24.35
CA ILE A 651 12.34 25.56 -25.63
C ILE A 651 10.84 25.34 -25.39
N ALA A 652 10.46 24.35 -24.59
CA ALA A 652 9.06 24.10 -24.26
C ALA A 652 8.43 25.21 -23.43
N ILE A 653 9.20 25.89 -22.56
CA ILE A 653 8.73 27.04 -21.80
C ILE A 653 8.43 28.24 -22.72
N ASP A 654 9.34 28.60 -23.63
CA ASP A 654 9.13 29.71 -24.58
C ASP A 654 7.96 29.42 -25.54
N ALA A 655 7.88 28.20 -26.08
CA ALA A 655 6.75 27.76 -26.92
C ALA A 655 5.39 27.95 -26.22
N LEU A 656 5.26 27.50 -24.97
CA LEU A 656 4.03 27.64 -24.17
C LEU A 656 3.74 29.10 -23.77
N ILE A 657 4.78 29.90 -23.53
CA ILE A 657 4.64 31.34 -23.26
C ILE A 657 4.06 32.05 -24.49
N ARG A 658 4.64 31.85 -25.67
CA ARG A 658 4.18 32.46 -26.92
C ARG A 658 2.80 31.96 -27.35
N PHE A 659 2.52 30.66 -27.15
CA PHE A 659 1.19 30.10 -27.41
C PHE A 659 0.12 30.82 -26.58
N ASN A 660 0.30 30.93 -25.27
CA ASN A 660 -0.62 31.65 -24.40
C ASN A 660 -0.80 33.13 -24.78
N GLN A 661 0.26 33.79 -25.26
CA GLN A 661 0.21 35.17 -25.77
C GLN A 661 -0.57 35.29 -27.09
N SER A 662 -0.60 34.24 -27.91
CA SER A 662 -1.37 34.20 -29.16
C SER A 662 -2.86 33.86 -28.96
N CYS A 663 -3.22 33.14 -27.89
CA CYS A 663 -4.61 32.82 -27.56
C CYS A 663 -5.41 34.06 -27.11
N SER A 664 -6.44 34.39 -27.89
CA SER A 664 -7.43 35.41 -27.55
C SER A 664 -8.32 34.96 -26.39
N ASP A 665 -8.71 33.68 -26.34
CA ASP A 665 -9.50 33.11 -25.24
C ASP A 665 -8.61 32.59 -24.10
N ILE A 666 -8.98 32.98 -22.87
CA ILE A 666 -8.40 32.49 -21.61
C ILE A 666 -8.60 30.97 -21.46
N ALA A 667 -9.70 30.43 -22.02
CA ALA A 667 -10.00 29.00 -22.02
C ALA A 667 -9.01 28.17 -22.84
N GLU A 668 -8.32 28.75 -23.83
CA GLU A 668 -7.29 28.05 -24.63
C GLU A 668 -5.90 28.08 -23.96
N ARG A 669 -5.57 29.14 -23.22
CA ARG A 669 -4.27 29.32 -22.52
C ARG A 669 -3.99 28.22 -21.49
N TRP A 670 -2.76 27.73 -21.43
CA TRP A 670 -2.34 26.70 -20.48
C TRP A 670 -1.79 27.31 -19.19
N PHE A 671 -2.13 26.72 -18.04
CA PHE A 671 -1.37 26.94 -16.80
C PHE A 671 -0.03 26.21 -16.88
N ILE A 672 1.05 26.95 -17.09
CA ILE A 672 2.39 26.43 -17.27
C ILE A 672 2.92 25.95 -15.92
N SER A 673 2.81 24.64 -15.70
CA SER A 673 3.24 23.95 -14.48
C SER A 673 4.33 22.92 -14.81
N THR A 674 5.05 22.41 -13.80
CA THR A 674 6.11 21.41 -13.97
C THR A 674 5.67 20.18 -14.76
N ASN A 675 4.42 19.74 -14.59
CA ASN A 675 3.84 18.62 -15.35
C ASN A 675 3.55 18.99 -16.81
N VAL A 676 3.09 20.22 -17.09
CA VAL A 676 2.84 20.70 -18.45
C VAL A 676 4.16 20.85 -19.22
N ILE A 677 5.16 21.50 -18.61
CA ILE A 677 6.51 21.63 -19.17
C ILE A 677 7.11 20.23 -19.44
N ALA A 678 6.91 19.26 -18.53
CA ALA A 678 7.40 17.89 -18.72
C ALA A 678 6.75 17.16 -19.90
N MET A 679 5.44 17.32 -20.09
CA MET A 679 4.73 16.70 -21.22
C MET A 679 5.10 17.34 -22.56
N ALA A 680 5.21 18.68 -22.60
CA ALA A 680 5.62 19.46 -23.77
C ALA A 680 7.07 19.17 -24.17
N SER A 681 8.02 19.20 -23.22
CA SER A 681 9.44 18.88 -23.47
C SER A 681 9.73 17.38 -23.64
N ALA A 682 8.75 16.49 -23.43
CA ALA A 682 8.93 15.04 -23.33
C ALA A 682 10.04 14.63 -22.33
N THR A 683 9.98 15.18 -21.11
CA THR A 683 10.91 14.90 -20.00
C THR A 683 10.15 14.44 -18.73
N ASN A 684 10.86 14.17 -17.64
CA ASN A 684 10.25 13.79 -16.36
C ASN A 684 10.06 15.01 -15.43
N PRO A 685 8.86 15.25 -14.87
CA PRO A 685 8.59 16.44 -14.07
C PRO A 685 9.38 16.48 -12.75
N ALA A 686 9.65 15.33 -12.15
CA ALA A 686 10.28 15.23 -10.82
C ALA A 686 11.81 15.09 -10.87
N THR A 687 12.37 14.48 -11.93
CA THR A 687 13.82 14.24 -12.04
C THR A 687 14.53 15.12 -13.07
N LYS A 688 13.80 15.86 -13.91
CA LYS A 688 14.38 16.83 -14.85
C LYS A 688 13.78 18.23 -14.69
N VAL A 689 12.49 18.42 -14.96
CA VAL A 689 11.89 19.78 -14.97
C VAL A 689 12.03 20.49 -13.62
N LYS A 690 11.66 19.83 -12.52
CA LYS A 690 11.73 20.46 -11.20
C LYS A 690 13.18 20.83 -10.81
N PRO A 691 14.19 19.93 -10.85
CA PRO A 691 15.58 20.31 -10.58
C PRO A 691 16.12 21.40 -11.51
N TRP A 692 15.74 21.39 -12.80
CA TRP A 692 16.14 22.43 -13.76
C TRP A 692 15.58 23.80 -13.35
N LEU A 693 14.32 23.89 -12.92
CA LEU A 693 13.72 25.14 -12.44
C LEU A 693 14.24 25.57 -11.05
N GLU A 694 14.67 24.64 -10.20
CA GLU A 694 15.35 24.94 -8.93
C GLU A 694 16.78 25.49 -9.16
N LEU A 695 17.40 25.21 -10.31
CA LEU A 695 18.68 25.80 -10.75
C LEU A 695 18.51 27.12 -11.54
N HIS A 696 17.32 27.38 -12.09
CA HIS A 696 17.00 28.56 -12.91
C HIS A 696 15.83 29.36 -12.28
N PRO A 697 16.02 29.96 -11.10
CA PRO A 697 14.95 30.61 -10.34
C PRO A 697 14.35 31.83 -11.06
N GLU A 698 15.12 32.51 -11.92
CA GLU A 698 14.63 33.58 -12.80
C GLU A 698 13.63 33.07 -13.85
N VAL A 699 13.83 31.88 -14.42
CA VAL A 699 12.86 31.24 -15.33
C VAL A 699 11.64 30.73 -14.55
N ALA A 700 11.83 30.18 -13.35
CA ALA A 700 10.71 29.81 -12.49
C ALA A 700 9.82 31.02 -12.14
N ARG A 701 10.43 32.18 -11.85
CA ARG A 701 9.73 33.45 -11.63
C ARG A 701 9.03 33.96 -12.90
N LEU A 702 9.68 33.87 -14.06
CA LEU A 702 9.09 34.24 -15.36
C LEU A 702 7.82 33.44 -15.64
N VAL A 703 7.86 32.12 -15.43
CA VAL A 703 6.70 31.22 -15.60
C VAL A 703 5.57 31.59 -14.63
N GLN A 704 5.88 31.92 -13.37
CA GLN A 704 4.88 32.39 -12.40
C GLN A 704 4.25 33.73 -12.82
N GLN A 705 5.07 34.71 -13.21
CA GLN A 705 4.61 36.03 -13.67
C GLN A 705 3.74 35.92 -14.93
N HIS A 706 4.11 35.05 -15.87
CA HIS A 706 3.32 34.77 -17.07
C HIS A 706 1.97 34.13 -16.76
N ASN A 707 1.92 33.11 -15.89
CA ASN A 707 0.65 32.49 -15.49
C ASN A 707 -0.29 33.49 -14.80
N GLN A 708 0.26 34.43 -14.00
CA GLN A 708 -0.51 35.50 -13.39
C GLN A 708 -1.02 36.51 -14.44
N ALA A 709 -0.15 36.98 -15.34
CA ALA A 709 -0.51 37.94 -16.39
C ALA A 709 -1.49 37.38 -17.45
N MET A 710 -1.59 36.05 -17.57
CA MET A 710 -2.48 35.35 -18.50
C MET A 710 -3.81 34.90 -17.87
N GLU A 711 -4.03 35.18 -16.58
CA GLU A 711 -5.16 34.71 -15.76
C GLU A 711 -5.29 33.18 -15.66
N THR A 712 -4.16 32.45 -15.74
CA THR A 712 -4.13 30.98 -15.66
C THR A 712 -3.62 30.44 -14.32
N ASP A 713 -3.46 31.28 -13.29
CA ASP A 713 -2.79 30.95 -12.02
C ASP A 713 -3.43 29.80 -11.20
N ARG A 714 -4.64 29.38 -11.56
CA ARG A 714 -5.41 28.35 -10.84
C ARG A 714 -4.95 26.94 -11.21
N PRO A 715 -4.60 26.06 -10.24
CA PRO A 715 -4.17 24.68 -10.51
C PRO A 715 -5.14 23.81 -11.31
N HIS A 716 -6.40 24.23 -11.47
CA HIS A 716 -7.46 23.52 -12.19
C HIS A 716 -7.67 24.01 -13.64
N HIS A 717 -6.95 25.05 -14.10
CA HIS A 717 -7.13 25.66 -15.42
C HIS A 717 -6.98 24.68 -16.60
N ASN A 718 -6.17 23.63 -16.42
CA ASN A 718 -5.93 22.60 -17.42
C ASN A 718 -6.91 21.40 -17.33
N ARG A 719 -8.00 21.50 -16.55
CA ARG A 719 -8.98 20.42 -16.36
C ARG A 719 -9.85 20.27 -17.62
N GLY A 720 -9.64 19.19 -18.36
CA GLY A 720 -10.45 18.84 -19.54
C GLY A 720 -9.77 19.09 -20.89
N LYS A 721 -8.61 19.75 -20.90
CA LYS A 721 -7.81 19.95 -22.13
C LYS A 721 -7.15 18.65 -22.59
N ASP A 722 -7.01 18.47 -23.91
CA ASP A 722 -6.18 17.39 -24.41
C ASP A 722 -4.69 17.72 -24.22
N LYS A 723 -3.96 16.79 -23.61
CA LYS A 723 -2.54 16.93 -23.31
C LYS A 723 -1.66 16.51 -24.48
N THR A 724 -2.22 16.01 -25.59
CA THR A 724 -1.47 15.74 -26.82
C THR A 724 -1.05 17.03 -27.52
N GLU A 725 -1.91 18.06 -27.50
CA GLU A 725 -1.68 19.42 -28.04
C GLU A 725 -0.35 20.04 -27.58
N LEU A 726 0.05 19.75 -26.33
CA LEU A 726 1.28 20.26 -25.71
C LEU A 726 2.55 19.92 -26.47
N ARG A 727 2.56 18.87 -27.31
CA ARG A 727 3.68 18.59 -28.21
C ARG A 727 3.59 19.38 -29.50
N SER A 728 2.42 19.39 -30.13
CA SER A 728 2.16 20.15 -31.37
C SER A 728 2.49 21.64 -31.22
N ILE A 729 2.29 22.23 -30.03
CA ILE A 729 2.70 23.60 -29.70
C ILE A 729 4.23 23.77 -29.75
N VAL A 730 4.99 22.82 -29.22
CA VAL A 730 6.48 22.84 -29.23
C VAL A 730 7.01 22.53 -30.62
N ASP A 731 6.44 21.52 -31.29
CA ASP A 731 6.85 21.09 -32.64
C ASP A 731 6.72 22.27 -33.62
N ALA A 732 5.53 22.89 -33.70
CA ALA A 732 5.28 24.06 -34.55
C ALA A 732 6.18 25.28 -34.21
N PHE A 733 6.50 25.48 -32.92
CA PHE A 733 7.44 26.51 -32.50
C PHE A 733 8.87 26.22 -32.99
N THR A 734 9.33 24.97 -32.92
CA THR A 734 10.67 24.59 -33.41
C THR A 734 10.77 24.59 -34.94
N GLU A 735 9.69 24.30 -35.65
CA GLU A 735 9.62 24.41 -37.11
C GLU A 735 9.72 25.88 -37.55
N GLY A 736 8.84 26.74 -37.01
CA GLY A 736 8.85 28.17 -37.34
C GLY A 736 10.15 28.90 -36.98
N SER A 737 10.88 28.41 -35.97
CA SER A 737 12.20 28.94 -35.60
C SER A 737 13.30 28.58 -36.60
N GLN A 738 13.18 27.45 -37.31
CA GLN A 738 14.15 27.06 -38.35
C GLN A 738 13.95 27.86 -39.64
N THR A 739 12.71 28.23 -39.98
CA THR A 739 12.38 29.01 -41.19
C THR A 739 12.81 30.49 -41.10
N GLN A 740 13.27 30.97 -39.94
CA GLN A 740 13.82 32.32 -39.75
C GLN A 740 15.37 32.36 -39.75
N HIS A 741 16.01 31.20 -39.95
CA HIS A 741 17.48 31.06 -40.03
C HIS A 741 17.94 30.42 -41.35
N GLN A 742 17.08 30.46 -42.38
CA GLN A 742 17.37 30.15 -43.79
C GLN A 742 17.05 31.39 -44.64
#